data_AF-A0A093Y3V9-F1
#
_entry.id   AF-A0A093Y3V9-F1
#
_cell.length_a   1.000
_cell.length_b   1.000
_cell.length_c   1.000
_cell.angle_alpha   90.00
_cell.angle_beta   90.00
_cell.angle_gamma   90.00
#
_symmetry.space_group_name_H-M   'P 1'
#
loop_
_entity.id
_entity.type
_entity.pdbx_description
1 polymer ?
#
loop_
_entity_poly.entity_id
_entity_poly.type
_entity_poly.pdbx_seq_one_letter_code
_entity_poly.pdbx_strand_id
1 'polypeptide(L)'
;MDRGKKPASIGIGGSIPQPTVNINDNGTIDAKLPSGESVTVHLFGATVISWKLATGAEQLFVSSKAILDGSKAIRGGIPVVFPVFGPPPPNHATSSLPQHGFARSSNWEYLGKSSSESLGNKADTTVKLDFGLSSSMISEEFRKAWPYEFGLVYSVTLSPDRLETSLQVQNKGSESFDFHVLLHNYFKVPDVSKIAVTNLQNKIYIDKVDDKKEKTETTNEITITGETDRVYLDVDPSDPVSIVENGQPLFTINRKELNTVTVWNPWVENAKKMSDFGDEEYKGMTDTNSFTAVVKGLRYGPPIDKSHQSVNLTQQLTVYLPYWPAVSLLAVVLSIPSVWHHHQYQPQYVIEEEDLPTPPLLEVENEEYVADNLNDENNDNRLIQNGHNIILNGNINNDDGSGRGSEPESEEKEKPISWSQLPKKSQLLILVLARLSEPLTQTSLQAYLFYQLKSFDSSLPDSAISRQAGIFQGSFTAAQFLTSVWWGRAAVRTGSAGNEFYLFQSRAFLLLPMCFNVGVIIGPSLGGFLAEPVTSFPGLFGPGSLLGGKDGIWWMRHWPYALPNLVSAVFIISAWAGIFFGLEETHEVLRHRPDWGRAMGSTIAKRFRRNQGYRYRRLDDDERSVFLEDDDEAVPPNATTMRHPEPLPIAHKRSTWKQLLTRNVVLTVLTHSLLAMHTSAFNAMTFVFLPTPRAPEDSRRGFFHFNGGLGLTTQQVGIATSVIGLIGLPLQLFVYPRVQFRLGTLRSLRSFLPLSPLAYTLMPFLVLIPRGAQYLIWPSFSFVVALQVLSRTFVLPAAIILVNNSVSDPSVLGTIHGVAQSISSGSRTLGPFLGGLGLSLGLSHNIIGAVWWALAVEALLGWLVSWSIFEGEGIQRKIIQEEALLNSESEEERR
;
A
#
# COMPACT_ATOMS: atom_id res chain seq x y z
N MET A 1 -64.30 10.98 8.04
CA MET A 1 -63.38 10.14 8.83
C MET A 1 -62.18 9.84 7.97
N ASP A 2 -61.03 10.23 8.47
CA ASP A 2 -59.73 10.31 7.80
C ASP A 2 -59.01 8.96 7.87
N ARG A 3 -58.47 8.46 6.75
CA ARG A 3 -57.71 7.19 6.69
C ARG A 3 -56.22 7.49 6.88
N GLY A 4 -55.78 7.57 8.12
CA GLY A 4 -54.42 7.93 8.54
C GLY A 4 -53.37 6.81 8.56
N LYS A 5 -53.24 5.98 7.51
CA LYS A 5 -52.13 5.01 7.38
C LYS A 5 -51.67 4.85 5.94
N LYS A 6 -50.85 5.78 5.46
CA LYS A 6 -49.91 5.51 4.35
C LYS A 6 -48.65 4.86 4.94
N PRO A 7 -48.14 3.74 4.40
CA PRO A 7 -46.78 3.29 4.69
C PRO A 7 -45.77 4.34 4.22
N ALA A 8 -44.72 4.56 5.01
CA ALA A 8 -43.61 5.43 4.61
C ALA A 8 -42.89 4.80 3.41
N SER A 9 -42.49 5.65 2.45
CA SER A 9 -41.82 5.25 1.22
C SER A 9 -40.56 4.41 1.48
N ILE A 10 -40.47 3.27 0.79
CA ILE A 10 -39.32 2.35 0.72
C ILE A 10 -38.07 3.16 0.33
N GLY A 11 -37.03 3.09 1.15
CA GLY A 11 -35.74 3.76 0.89
C GLY A 11 -34.88 2.88 0.00
N ILE A 12 -34.67 3.31 -1.24
CA ILE A 12 -33.82 2.65 -2.24
C ILE A 12 -32.37 2.64 -1.74
N GLY A 13 -31.74 1.46 -1.71
CA GLY A 13 -30.39 1.23 -1.19
C GLY A 13 -29.33 2.14 -1.81
N GLY A 14 -28.41 2.64 -0.98
CA GLY A 14 -27.37 3.58 -1.41
C GLY A 14 -26.31 2.90 -2.28
N SER A 15 -26.10 3.42 -3.48
CA SER A 15 -25.02 3.01 -4.37
C SER A 15 -23.66 3.12 -3.67
N ILE A 16 -22.76 2.18 -3.95
CA ILE A 16 -21.34 2.25 -3.61
C ILE A 16 -20.84 3.67 -3.92
N PRO A 17 -20.01 4.33 -3.07
CA PRO A 17 -19.53 5.68 -3.35
C PRO A 17 -18.79 5.70 -4.67
N GLN A 18 -19.49 6.08 -5.74
CA GLN A 18 -18.91 6.20 -7.05
C GLN A 18 -18.38 7.63 -7.23
N PRO A 19 -17.42 7.82 -8.14
CA PRO A 19 -17.11 9.14 -8.61
C PRO A 19 -18.38 9.86 -9.05
N THR A 20 -18.63 11.00 -8.41
CA THR A 20 -19.77 11.85 -8.73
C THR A 20 -19.40 12.73 -9.89
N VAL A 21 -20.28 12.82 -10.89
CA VAL A 21 -20.13 13.76 -12.01
C VAL A 21 -21.37 14.64 -12.02
N ASN A 22 -21.17 15.95 -11.88
CA ASN A 22 -22.24 16.94 -11.92
C ASN A 22 -22.10 17.76 -13.20
N ILE A 23 -23.20 17.87 -13.93
CA ILE A 23 -23.33 18.76 -15.09
C ILE A 23 -23.99 20.03 -14.57
N ASN A 24 -23.28 21.15 -14.65
CA ASN A 24 -23.74 22.43 -14.13
C ASN A 24 -24.35 23.30 -15.23
N ASP A 25 -25.36 24.10 -14.88
CA ASP A 25 -26.05 25.01 -15.81
C ASP A 25 -25.14 26.10 -16.42
N ASN A 26 -23.99 26.36 -15.80
CA ASN A 26 -22.99 27.28 -16.29
C ASN A 26 -22.06 26.67 -17.36
N GLY A 27 -22.35 25.48 -17.87
CA GLY A 27 -21.57 24.82 -18.91
C GLY A 27 -20.29 24.15 -18.40
N THR A 28 -20.24 23.74 -17.13
CA THR A 28 -19.12 22.99 -16.56
C THR A 28 -19.51 21.58 -16.13
N ILE A 29 -18.55 20.66 -16.19
CA ILE A 29 -18.64 19.28 -15.73
C ILE A 29 -17.67 19.11 -14.56
N ASP A 30 -18.22 18.88 -13.37
CA ASP A 30 -17.44 18.60 -12.17
C ASP A 30 -17.40 17.10 -11.92
N ALA A 31 -16.21 16.52 -11.81
CA ALA A 31 -16.03 15.16 -11.33
C ALA A 31 -15.28 15.15 -10.00
N LYS A 32 -15.70 14.29 -9.08
CA LYS A 32 -15.09 14.15 -7.76
C LYS A 32 -14.98 12.69 -7.36
N LEU A 33 -13.79 12.29 -6.96
CA LEU A 33 -13.53 10.96 -6.42
C LEU A 33 -14.04 10.84 -4.97
N PRO A 34 -14.39 9.63 -4.51
CA PRO A 34 -14.76 9.38 -3.12
C PRO A 34 -13.66 9.79 -2.12
N SER A 35 -12.38 9.71 -2.53
CA SER A 35 -11.20 10.10 -1.75
C SER A 35 -11.06 11.62 -1.57
N GLY A 36 -11.75 12.43 -2.38
CA GLY A 36 -11.87 13.88 -2.21
C GLY A 36 -11.26 14.73 -3.32
N GLU A 37 -10.44 14.14 -4.19
CA GLU A 37 -9.90 14.78 -5.38
C GLU A 37 -11.04 15.19 -6.33
N SER A 38 -10.84 16.28 -7.06
CA SER A 38 -11.84 16.76 -8.01
C SER A 38 -11.21 17.41 -9.22
N VAL A 39 -11.93 17.35 -10.34
CA VAL A 39 -11.60 18.02 -11.60
C VAL A 39 -12.83 18.74 -12.12
N THR A 40 -12.65 19.94 -12.68
CA THR A 40 -13.70 20.71 -13.32
C THR A 40 -13.32 20.95 -14.78
N VAL A 41 -14.19 20.60 -15.71
CA VAL A 41 -14.00 20.78 -17.15
C VAL A 41 -15.08 21.71 -17.68
N HIS A 42 -14.68 22.77 -18.39
CA HIS A 42 -15.61 23.69 -19.05
C HIS A 42 -15.94 23.19 -20.46
N LEU A 43 -17.23 23.12 -20.82
CA LEU A 43 -17.67 22.61 -22.13
C LEU A 43 -17.17 23.46 -23.30
N PHE A 44 -17.09 24.78 -23.10
CA PHE A 44 -16.37 25.64 -24.03
C PHE A 44 -14.88 25.27 -24.03
N GLY A 45 -14.43 24.74 -25.16
CA GLY A 45 -13.07 24.26 -25.39
C GLY A 45 -12.71 22.92 -24.74
N ALA A 46 -13.65 22.22 -24.10
CA ALA A 46 -13.40 21.09 -23.20
C ALA A 46 -12.22 21.36 -22.24
N THR A 47 -12.12 22.60 -21.75
CA THR A 47 -10.94 23.08 -21.03
C THR A 47 -11.01 22.64 -19.57
N VAL A 48 -10.02 21.88 -19.11
CA VAL A 48 -9.90 21.55 -17.68
C VAL A 48 -9.50 22.83 -16.94
N ILE A 49 -10.35 23.35 -16.05
CA ILE A 49 -10.14 24.64 -15.37
C ILE A 49 -9.80 24.49 -13.88
N SER A 50 -9.91 23.30 -13.31
CA SER A 50 -9.51 23.05 -11.92
C SER A 50 -9.15 21.58 -11.73
N TRP A 51 -8.07 21.32 -10.99
CA TRP A 51 -7.67 19.99 -10.51
C TRP A 51 -7.21 20.12 -9.07
N LYS A 52 -7.99 19.54 -8.15
CA LYS A 52 -7.74 19.63 -6.70
C LYS A 52 -7.42 18.26 -6.12
N LEU A 53 -6.39 18.20 -5.29
CA LEU A 53 -6.08 17.04 -4.46
C LEU A 53 -7.15 16.87 -3.36
N ALA A 54 -7.19 15.71 -2.69
CA ALA A 54 -8.08 15.48 -1.54
C ALA A 54 -7.89 16.51 -0.40
N THR A 55 -6.72 17.14 -0.31
CA THR A 55 -6.43 18.24 0.63
C THR A 55 -7.12 19.56 0.26
N GLY A 56 -7.70 19.66 -0.94
CA GLY A 56 -8.25 20.89 -1.52
C GLY A 56 -7.22 21.76 -2.23
N ALA A 57 -5.94 21.36 -2.25
CA ALA A 57 -4.88 22.10 -2.94
C ALA A 57 -5.09 22.08 -4.46
N GLU A 58 -5.23 23.26 -5.06
CA GLU A 58 -5.35 23.47 -6.51
C GLU A 58 -4.00 23.26 -7.20
N GLN A 59 -4.02 22.52 -8.31
CA GLN A 59 -2.84 22.12 -9.09
C GLN A 59 -2.73 22.87 -10.42
N LEU A 60 -3.83 23.44 -10.93
CA LEU A 60 -3.85 24.21 -12.16
C LEU A 60 -4.04 25.70 -11.89
N PHE A 61 -3.49 26.52 -12.78
CA PHE A 61 -3.73 27.94 -12.80
C PHE A 61 -4.90 28.29 -13.70
N VAL A 62 -5.83 29.09 -13.20
CA VAL A 62 -6.73 29.90 -14.04
C VAL A 62 -6.63 31.34 -13.59
N SER A 63 -6.47 32.26 -14.56
CA SER A 63 -6.41 33.69 -14.32
C SER A 63 -7.67 34.17 -13.59
N SER A 64 -7.51 35.06 -12.62
CA SER A 64 -8.66 35.70 -11.97
C SER A 64 -9.48 36.58 -12.92
N LYS A 65 -8.87 37.03 -14.03
CA LYS A 65 -9.53 37.78 -15.12
C LYS A 65 -9.95 36.87 -16.29
N ALA A 66 -9.87 35.54 -16.14
CA ALA A 66 -10.27 34.63 -17.20
C ALA A 66 -11.76 34.79 -17.52
N ILE A 67 -12.07 34.86 -18.82
CA ILE A 67 -13.44 34.96 -19.32
C ILE A 67 -13.99 33.53 -19.47
N LEU A 68 -15.08 33.22 -18.76
CA LEU A 68 -15.70 31.89 -18.71
C LEU A 68 -17.10 31.86 -19.37
N ASP A 69 -17.50 32.91 -20.08
CA ASP A 69 -18.82 33.02 -20.72
C ASP A 69 -18.87 32.37 -22.12
N GLY A 70 -17.77 31.76 -22.58
CA GLY A 70 -17.65 31.18 -23.92
C GLY A 70 -17.43 32.19 -25.05
N SER A 71 -17.21 33.47 -24.76
CA SER A 71 -16.91 34.48 -25.79
C SER A 71 -15.47 34.40 -26.31
N LYS A 72 -14.54 33.89 -25.49
CA LYS A 72 -13.11 33.77 -25.79
C LYS A 72 -12.51 32.54 -25.12
N ALA A 73 -11.40 32.05 -25.66
CA ALA A 73 -10.66 30.93 -25.08
C ALA A 73 -10.25 31.23 -23.62
N ILE A 74 -10.41 30.24 -22.75
CA ILE A 74 -10.19 30.39 -21.30
C ILE A 74 -8.69 30.59 -21.00
N ARG A 75 -8.38 31.58 -20.17
CA ARG A 75 -7.02 31.91 -19.75
C ARG A 75 -6.59 31.05 -18.55
N GLY A 76 -6.08 29.86 -18.84
CA GLY A 76 -5.54 28.93 -17.85
C GLY A 76 -6.10 27.53 -18.01
N GLY A 77 -5.75 26.64 -17.08
CA GLY A 77 -6.21 25.27 -17.05
C GLY A 77 -5.45 24.39 -18.05
N ILE A 78 -6.18 23.62 -18.85
CA ILE A 78 -5.63 22.83 -19.97
C ILE A 78 -6.44 23.12 -21.25
N PRO A 79 -6.18 24.23 -21.96
CA PRO A 79 -6.80 24.48 -23.25
C PRO A 79 -6.32 23.49 -24.33
N VAL A 80 -7.26 22.96 -25.12
CA VAL A 80 -6.98 22.06 -26.24
C VAL A 80 -6.73 22.86 -27.52
N VAL A 81 -5.53 22.72 -28.08
CA VAL A 81 -5.10 23.42 -29.30
C VAL A 81 -5.15 22.45 -30.48
N PHE A 82 -5.97 22.77 -31.47
CA PHE A 82 -6.16 22.03 -32.72
C PHE A 82 -6.88 22.91 -33.75
N PRO A 83 -6.58 22.82 -35.07
CA PRO A 83 -5.57 21.98 -35.72
C PRO A 83 -4.23 22.70 -35.96
N VAL A 84 -4.04 23.91 -35.41
CA VAL A 84 -2.81 24.69 -35.62
C VAL A 84 -2.27 25.21 -34.29
N PHE A 85 -0.95 25.13 -34.09
CA PHE A 85 -0.25 25.69 -32.94
C PHE A 85 0.43 27.01 -33.29
N GLY A 86 0.16 28.05 -32.49
CA GLY A 86 0.73 29.37 -32.69
C GLY A 86 0.02 30.14 -33.80
N PRO A 87 0.64 31.23 -34.29
CA PRO A 87 0.17 31.93 -35.48
C PRO A 87 0.12 30.97 -36.68
N PRO A 88 -0.93 31.02 -37.52
CA PRO A 88 -1.02 30.16 -38.68
C PRO A 88 0.15 30.34 -39.65
N PRO A 89 0.73 29.26 -40.19
CA PRO A 89 1.79 29.38 -41.16
C PRO A 89 1.25 29.97 -42.48
N PRO A 90 2.01 30.85 -43.15
CA PRO A 90 1.67 31.32 -44.48
C PRO A 90 1.65 30.14 -45.46
N ASN A 91 0.70 30.11 -46.38
CA ASN A 91 0.54 29.08 -47.41
C ASN A 91 0.25 27.65 -46.89
N HIS A 92 -0.41 27.53 -45.73
CA HIS A 92 -0.89 26.24 -45.20
C HIS A 92 -2.42 26.18 -45.18
N ALA A 93 -3.00 24.98 -45.14
CA ALA A 93 -4.46 24.78 -45.07
C ALA A 93 -5.10 25.46 -43.85
N THR A 94 -4.33 25.71 -42.80
CA THR A 94 -4.77 26.39 -41.57
C THR A 94 -4.53 27.90 -41.59
N SER A 95 -4.01 28.47 -42.68
CA SER A 95 -3.61 29.89 -42.79
C SER A 95 -4.73 30.90 -42.47
N SER A 96 -5.98 30.52 -42.74
CA SER A 96 -7.17 31.33 -42.48
C SER A 96 -7.75 31.16 -41.06
N LEU A 97 -7.15 30.31 -40.22
CA LEU A 97 -7.61 30.09 -38.84
C LEU A 97 -7.02 31.12 -37.87
N PRO A 98 -7.64 31.33 -36.69
CA PRO A 98 -7.01 32.12 -35.64
C PRO A 98 -5.81 31.37 -35.01
N GLN A 99 -4.99 32.13 -34.27
CA GLN A 99 -3.90 31.55 -33.49
C GLN A 99 -4.43 30.47 -32.52
N HIS A 100 -3.74 29.32 -32.53
CA HIS A 100 -4.10 28.10 -31.79
C HIS A 100 -5.38 27.37 -32.26
N GLY A 101 -5.88 27.69 -33.46
CA GLY A 101 -7.03 27.01 -34.05
C GLY A 101 -8.34 27.27 -33.31
N PHE A 102 -9.29 26.35 -33.46
CA PHE A 102 -10.68 26.54 -33.04
C PHE A 102 -11.12 25.64 -31.88
N ALA A 103 -10.38 24.58 -31.56
CA ALA A 103 -10.80 23.58 -30.56
C ALA A 103 -11.13 24.21 -29.19
N ARG A 104 -10.22 25.03 -28.63
CA ARG A 104 -10.42 25.80 -27.39
C ARG A 104 -11.48 26.92 -27.45
N SER A 105 -12.00 27.20 -28.64
CA SER A 105 -12.95 28.29 -28.91
C SER A 105 -14.30 27.76 -29.43
N SER A 106 -14.53 26.44 -29.32
CA SER A 106 -15.76 25.78 -29.76
C SER A 106 -16.43 25.13 -28.55
N ASN A 107 -17.75 24.96 -28.58
CA ASN A 107 -18.44 24.16 -27.56
C ASN A 107 -18.29 22.67 -27.88
N TRP A 108 -17.84 21.91 -26.89
CA TRP A 108 -17.73 20.46 -26.98
C TRP A 108 -18.97 19.81 -26.38
N GLU A 109 -19.30 18.63 -26.87
CA GLU A 109 -20.35 17.80 -26.33
C GLU A 109 -19.77 16.88 -25.26
N TYR A 110 -20.43 16.77 -24.10
CA TYR A 110 -20.07 15.77 -23.10
C TYR A 110 -20.67 14.42 -23.48
N LEU A 111 -19.82 13.45 -23.80
CA LEU A 111 -20.22 12.12 -24.30
C LEU A 111 -20.56 11.15 -23.17
N GLY A 112 -20.15 11.46 -21.94
CA GLY A 112 -20.46 10.66 -20.75
C GLY A 112 -19.25 10.40 -19.87
N LYS A 113 -19.50 9.61 -18.81
CA LYS A 113 -18.44 9.08 -17.95
C LYS A 113 -18.27 7.59 -18.20
N SER A 114 -17.03 7.13 -18.19
CA SER A 114 -16.70 5.74 -17.90
C SER A 114 -15.98 5.72 -16.55
N SER A 115 -16.56 5.05 -15.57
CA SER A 115 -15.76 4.60 -14.43
C SER A 115 -15.12 3.27 -14.85
N SER A 116 -14.00 2.88 -14.23
CA SER A 116 -13.48 1.52 -14.44
C SER A 116 -14.65 0.56 -14.26
N GLU A 117 -15.00 -0.25 -15.26
CA GLU A 117 -16.01 -1.29 -15.08
C GLU A 117 -15.46 -2.31 -14.08
N SER A 118 -15.59 -2.01 -12.79
CA SER A 118 -15.50 -3.00 -11.75
C SER A 118 -16.82 -3.75 -11.78
N LEU A 119 -16.87 -4.81 -12.58
CA LEU A 119 -17.84 -5.90 -12.39
C LEU A 119 -17.57 -6.50 -11.00
N GLY A 120 -18.12 -5.86 -9.95
CA GLY A 120 -18.18 -6.36 -8.58
C GLY A 120 -17.74 -5.38 -7.47
N ASN A 121 -18.60 -5.22 -6.47
CA ASN A 121 -18.38 -4.92 -5.03
C ASN A 121 -17.25 -3.97 -4.56
N LYS A 122 -16.70 -3.08 -5.40
CA LYS A 122 -15.77 -2.01 -4.99
C LYS A 122 -16.13 -0.66 -5.60
N ALA A 123 -15.76 0.41 -4.90
CA ALA A 123 -15.90 1.78 -5.38
C ALA A 123 -14.88 2.06 -6.48
N ASP A 124 -15.30 2.69 -7.57
CA ASP A 124 -14.38 3.07 -8.64
C ASP A 124 -13.43 4.15 -8.14
N THR A 125 -12.13 3.84 -8.20
CA THR A 125 -11.06 4.74 -7.73
C THR A 125 -10.65 5.76 -8.80
N THR A 126 -11.26 5.68 -9.97
CA THR A 126 -10.95 6.51 -11.14
C THR A 126 -12.23 6.88 -11.87
N VAL A 127 -12.27 8.07 -12.46
CA VAL A 127 -13.35 8.50 -13.36
C VAL A 127 -12.79 9.09 -14.63
N LYS A 128 -13.28 8.62 -15.76
CA LYS A 128 -12.96 9.14 -17.09
C LYS A 128 -14.17 9.89 -17.64
N LEU A 129 -13.94 11.12 -18.11
CA LEU A 129 -14.91 11.98 -18.75
C LEU A 129 -14.55 12.10 -20.23
N ASP A 130 -15.49 11.80 -21.12
CA ASP A 130 -15.26 11.88 -22.57
C ASP A 130 -16.01 13.06 -23.19
N PHE A 131 -15.34 13.81 -24.05
CA PHE A 131 -15.85 15.01 -24.73
C PHE A 131 -15.64 14.91 -26.24
N GLY A 132 -16.67 15.23 -27.01
CA GLY A 132 -16.68 15.15 -28.47
C GLY A 132 -16.65 16.52 -29.14
N LEU A 133 -15.91 16.64 -30.24
CA LEU A 133 -16.02 17.75 -31.19
C LEU A 133 -15.98 17.22 -32.62
N SER A 134 -16.87 17.71 -33.47
CA SER A 134 -16.89 17.35 -34.90
C SER A 134 -17.00 18.58 -35.78
N SER A 135 -16.73 18.39 -37.08
CA SER A 135 -16.85 19.41 -38.14
C SER A 135 -18.21 20.12 -38.20
N SER A 136 -19.29 19.47 -37.79
CA SER A 136 -20.64 20.07 -37.77
C SER A 136 -20.91 20.97 -36.56
N MET A 137 -20.07 20.89 -35.53
CA MET A 137 -20.22 21.62 -34.26
C MET A 137 -19.43 22.93 -34.19
N ILE A 138 -18.52 23.14 -35.14
CA ILE A 138 -17.74 24.38 -35.25
C ILE A 138 -18.50 25.44 -36.04
N SER A 139 -18.13 26.70 -35.88
CA SER A 139 -18.79 27.81 -36.57
C SER A 139 -18.63 27.74 -38.10
N GLU A 140 -19.55 28.36 -38.84
CA GLU A 140 -19.50 28.35 -40.30
C GLU A 140 -18.21 29.03 -40.82
N GLU A 141 -17.70 30.02 -40.09
CA GLU A 141 -16.42 30.67 -40.39
C GLU A 141 -15.24 29.70 -40.29
N PHE A 142 -15.16 28.91 -39.20
CA PHE A 142 -14.10 27.92 -39.04
C PHE A 142 -14.22 26.78 -40.05
N ARG A 143 -15.44 26.32 -40.34
CA ARG A 143 -15.68 25.28 -41.34
C ARG A 143 -15.29 25.72 -42.75
N LYS A 144 -15.50 27.00 -43.09
CA LYS A 144 -15.02 27.58 -44.36
C LYS A 144 -13.51 27.75 -44.40
N ALA A 145 -12.91 28.14 -43.27
CA ALA A 145 -11.47 28.37 -43.17
C ALA A 145 -10.64 27.07 -43.16
N TRP A 146 -11.21 25.95 -42.71
CA TRP A 146 -10.57 24.63 -42.70
C TRP A 146 -11.60 23.52 -43.01
N PRO A 147 -11.86 23.24 -44.30
CA PRO A 147 -13.02 22.46 -44.76
C PRO A 147 -12.81 20.94 -44.74
N TYR A 148 -12.24 20.40 -43.66
CA TYR A 148 -12.06 18.96 -43.48
C TYR A 148 -13.12 18.36 -42.55
N GLU A 149 -13.48 17.10 -42.83
CA GLU A 149 -14.37 16.31 -41.98
C GLU A 149 -13.55 15.56 -40.92
N PHE A 150 -13.80 15.85 -39.64
CA PHE A 150 -13.01 15.31 -38.52
C PHE A 150 -13.89 14.94 -37.32
N GLY A 151 -13.35 14.09 -36.45
CA GLY A 151 -13.89 13.83 -35.12
C GLY A 151 -12.79 13.88 -34.06
N LEU A 152 -13.04 14.59 -32.97
CA LEU A 152 -12.17 14.62 -31.79
C LEU A 152 -12.87 13.96 -30.61
N VAL A 153 -12.16 13.12 -29.88
CA VAL A 153 -12.58 12.63 -28.56
C VAL A 153 -11.50 13.02 -27.55
N TYR A 154 -11.85 13.92 -26.64
CA TYR A 154 -10.98 14.33 -25.55
C TYR A 154 -11.42 13.66 -24.26
N SER A 155 -10.53 12.89 -23.66
CA SER A 155 -10.76 12.13 -22.44
C SER A 155 -10.00 12.76 -21.27
N VAL A 156 -10.67 12.97 -20.15
CA VAL A 156 -10.08 13.45 -18.88
C VAL A 156 -10.29 12.39 -17.81
N THR A 157 -9.21 11.74 -17.38
CA THR A 157 -9.24 10.68 -16.36
C THR A 157 -8.65 11.19 -15.04
N LEU A 158 -9.48 11.28 -14.02
CA LEU A 158 -9.08 11.65 -12.66
C LEU A 158 -8.81 10.39 -11.83
N SER A 159 -7.64 10.36 -11.18
CA SER A 159 -7.21 9.37 -10.18
C SER A 159 -6.71 10.08 -8.91
N PRO A 160 -6.47 9.38 -7.78
CA PRO A 160 -6.08 10.02 -6.52
C PRO A 160 -4.77 10.84 -6.57
N ASP A 161 -3.84 10.45 -7.43
CA ASP A 161 -2.47 11.00 -7.49
C ASP A 161 -2.09 11.61 -8.85
N ARG A 162 -2.98 11.52 -9.85
CA ARG A 162 -2.70 11.92 -11.23
C ARG A 162 -3.94 12.38 -11.97
N LEU A 163 -3.70 13.23 -12.96
CA LEU A 163 -4.67 13.61 -13.98
C LEU A 163 -4.13 13.18 -15.34
N GLU A 164 -4.88 12.35 -16.05
CA GLU A 164 -4.54 11.94 -17.41
C GLU A 164 -5.49 12.60 -18.40
N THR A 165 -4.95 13.09 -19.51
CA THR A 165 -5.74 13.68 -20.58
C THR A 165 -5.29 13.08 -21.91
N SER A 166 -6.25 12.58 -22.69
CA SER A 166 -6.01 11.96 -23.99
C SER A 166 -6.84 12.64 -25.05
N LEU A 167 -6.28 12.87 -26.24
CA LEU A 167 -7.00 13.37 -27.40
C LEU A 167 -6.88 12.37 -28.54
N GLN A 168 -8.02 11.83 -28.97
CA GLN A 168 -8.12 11.05 -30.19
C GLN A 168 -8.56 11.97 -31.35
N VAL A 169 -7.84 11.90 -32.47
CA VAL A 169 -8.16 12.59 -33.72
C VAL A 169 -8.56 11.54 -34.76
N GLN A 170 -9.71 11.73 -35.40
CA GLN A 170 -10.24 10.88 -36.44
C GLN A 170 -10.44 11.69 -37.73
N ASN A 171 -9.95 11.16 -38.86
CA ASN A 171 -10.32 11.69 -40.17
C ASN A 171 -11.62 11.00 -40.63
N LYS A 172 -12.70 11.79 -40.80
CA LYS A 172 -14.00 11.30 -41.28
C LYS A 172 -14.26 11.63 -42.75
N GLY A 173 -13.35 12.36 -43.39
CA GLY A 173 -13.43 12.79 -44.77
C GLY A 173 -12.79 11.82 -45.76
N SER A 174 -12.82 12.21 -47.04
CA SER A 174 -12.09 11.54 -48.13
C SER A 174 -10.70 12.09 -48.38
N GLU A 175 -10.42 13.31 -47.90
CA GLU A 175 -9.13 13.99 -48.08
C GLU A 175 -8.29 13.84 -46.83
N SER A 176 -6.99 13.63 -46.99
CA SER A 176 -6.05 13.66 -45.87
C SER A 176 -5.77 15.09 -45.43
N PHE A 177 -5.51 15.27 -44.14
CA PHE A 177 -5.12 16.56 -43.59
C PHE A 177 -3.99 16.42 -42.58
N ASP A 178 -3.15 17.45 -42.54
CA ASP A 178 -2.13 17.66 -41.52
C ASP A 178 -2.70 18.52 -40.39
N PHE A 179 -2.20 18.29 -39.18
CA PHE A 179 -2.66 19.01 -38.00
C PHE A 179 -1.60 19.07 -36.92
N HIS A 180 -1.75 20.06 -36.05
CA HIS A 180 -1.03 20.21 -34.80
C HIS A 180 -2.01 19.97 -33.65
N VAL A 181 -1.60 19.16 -32.67
CA VAL A 181 -2.28 19.01 -31.38
C VAL A 181 -1.38 19.50 -30.28
N LEU A 182 -1.96 20.25 -29.34
CA LEU A 182 -1.26 20.64 -28.15
C LEU A 182 -2.19 20.73 -26.94
N LEU A 183 -1.72 20.22 -25.81
CA LEU A 183 -2.38 20.32 -24.51
C LEU A 183 -1.68 21.41 -23.70
N HIS A 184 -2.35 22.55 -23.51
CA HIS A 184 -1.71 23.78 -23.06
C HIS A 184 -1.74 23.93 -21.54
N ASN A 185 -1.06 23.03 -20.82
CA ASN A 185 -1.12 22.92 -19.35
C ASN A 185 -0.63 24.19 -18.62
N TYR A 186 -1.45 24.80 -17.76
CA TYR A 186 -1.03 25.87 -16.86
C TYR A 186 -0.91 25.33 -15.43
N PHE A 187 0.30 24.96 -14.98
CA PHE A 187 0.50 24.46 -13.62
C PHE A 187 0.47 25.55 -12.56
N LYS A 188 -0.01 25.25 -11.37
CA LYS A 188 0.07 26.15 -10.22
C LYS A 188 1.35 25.85 -9.41
N VAL A 189 2.22 26.85 -9.21
CA VAL A 189 3.40 26.75 -8.34
C VAL A 189 3.43 27.88 -7.31
N PRO A 190 4.20 27.73 -6.21
CA PRO A 190 4.31 28.75 -5.17
C PRO A 190 5.02 30.04 -5.61
N ASP A 191 6.13 29.93 -6.34
CA ASP A 191 6.99 31.07 -6.73
C ASP A 191 7.85 30.73 -7.95
N VAL A 192 7.59 31.34 -9.11
CA VAL A 192 8.30 31.07 -10.37
C VAL A 192 9.84 31.14 -10.27
N SER A 193 10.36 32.01 -9.40
CA SER A 193 11.81 32.21 -9.26
C SER A 193 12.53 31.04 -8.60
N LYS A 194 11.78 30.14 -7.93
CA LYS A 194 12.30 28.97 -7.20
C LYS A 194 12.14 27.66 -7.96
N ILE A 195 11.56 27.72 -9.16
CA ILE A 195 11.22 26.55 -9.96
C ILE A 195 12.24 26.38 -11.07
N ALA A 196 12.54 25.13 -11.39
CA ALA A 196 13.27 24.76 -12.59
C ALA A 196 12.52 23.69 -13.38
N VAL A 197 12.75 23.64 -14.69
CA VAL A 197 12.30 22.55 -15.56
C VAL A 197 13.50 21.68 -15.90
N THR A 198 13.38 20.36 -15.71
CA THR A 198 14.48 19.40 -15.93
C THR A 198 14.15 18.41 -17.05
N ASN A 199 15.15 17.61 -17.44
CA ASN A 199 15.09 16.60 -18.51
C ASN A 199 14.89 17.18 -19.92
N LEU A 200 15.44 18.38 -20.17
CA LEU A 200 15.50 19.03 -21.48
C LEU A 200 16.94 19.37 -21.90
N GLN A 201 17.94 18.87 -21.17
CA GLN A 201 19.35 19.08 -21.49
C GLN A 201 19.69 18.48 -22.86
N ASN A 202 20.55 19.17 -23.60
CA ASN A 202 21.01 18.84 -24.95
C ASN A 202 19.91 18.79 -26.01
N LYS A 203 18.70 19.29 -25.70
CA LYS A 203 17.62 19.41 -26.67
C LYS A 203 17.71 20.74 -27.42
N ILE A 204 17.39 20.69 -28.70
CA ILE A 204 17.28 21.86 -29.56
C ILE A 204 15.93 22.54 -29.27
N TYR A 205 15.92 23.87 -29.13
CA TYR A 205 14.71 24.65 -28.98
C TYR A 205 14.70 25.91 -29.84
N ILE A 206 13.49 26.30 -30.25
CA ILE A 206 13.21 27.56 -30.91
C ILE A 206 12.82 28.59 -29.85
N ASP A 207 13.60 29.67 -29.73
CA ASP A 207 13.35 30.76 -28.80
C ASP A 207 12.51 31.86 -29.46
N LYS A 208 11.22 31.91 -29.16
CA LYS A 208 10.32 32.91 -29.79
C LYS A 208 10.52 34.33 -29.24
N VAL A 209 11.18 34.48 -28.10
CA VAL A 209 11.52 35.79 -27.53
C VAL A 209 12.74 36.38 -28.25
N ASP A 210 13.66 35.52 -28.70
CA ASP A 210 14.86 35.90 -29.46
C ASP A 210 14.70 35.60 -30.96
N ASP A 211 13.69 36.21 -31.58
CA ASP A 211 13.44 36.19 -33.04
C ASP A 211 13.36 34.78 -33.67
N LYS A 212 12.83 33.80 -32.92
CA LYS A 212 12.71 32.39 -33.33
C LYS A 212 14.04 31.73 -33.65
N LYS A 213 15.14 32.16 -33.03
CA LYS A 213 16.44 31.50 -33.18
C LYS A 213 16.41 30.10 -32.60
N GLU A 214 17.07 29.19 -33.31
CA GLU A 214 17.33 27.83 -32.86
C GLU A 214 18.57 27.81 -31.94
N LYS A 215 18.44 27.18 -30.77
CA LYS A 215 19.46 27.09 -29.73
C LYS A 215 19.48 25.69 -29.13
N THR A 216 20.59 25.30 -28.51
CA THR A 216 20.68 24.06 -27.74
C THR A 216 20.67 24.36 -26.25
N GLU A 217 19.86 23.65 -25.48
CA GLU A 217 19.83 23.79 -24.02
C GLU A 217 21.01 23.06 -23.39
N THR A 218 21.97 23.81 -22.86
CA THR A 218 23.18 23.23 -22.24
C THR A 218 22.99 22.94 -20.75
N THR A 219 21.97 23.55 -20.13
CA THR A 219 21.71 23.41 -18.69
C THR A 219 20.83 22.19 -18.40
N ASN A 220 21.02 21.58 -17.23
CA ASN A 220 20.16 20.48 -16.77
C ASN A 220 18.88 20.98 -16.07
N GLU A 221 18.93 22.20 -15.56
CA GLU A 221 17.82 22.85 -14.85
C GLU A 221 17.53 24.22 -15.48
N ILE A 222 16.39 24.32 -16.16
CA ILE A 222 15.95 25.55 -16.82
C ILE A 222 15.23 26.41 -15.79
N THR A 223 15.89 27.44 -15.30
CA THR A 223 15.28 28.45 -14.42
C THR A 223 14.62 29.55 -15.24
N ILE A 224 13.50 30.09 -14.73
CA ILE A 224 12.75 31.16 -15.40
C ILE A 224 13.02 32.48 -14.68
N THR A 225 13.87 33.30 -15.28
CA THR A 225 14.31 34.60 -14.74
C THR A 225 13.80 35.79 -15.55
N GLY A 226 13.02 35.53 -16.60
CA GLY A 226 12.50 36.52 -17.53
C GLY A 226 11.42 35.93 -18.44
N GLU A 227 10.95 36.73 -19.41
CA GLU A 227 10.03 36.25 -20.45
C GLU A 227 10.63 35.04 -21.16
N THR A 228 9.86 33.96 -21.22
CA THR A 228 10.30 32.69 -21.79
C THR A 228 9.22 32.17 -22.72
N ASP A 229 9.57 31.84 -23.96
CA ASP A 229 8.73 31.10 -24.92
C ASP A 229 9.62 30.23 -25.80
N ARG A 230 9.97 29.05 -25.27
CA ARG A 230 10.93 28.12 -25.88
C ARG A 230 10.21 26.85 -26.33
N VAL A 231 10.37 26.47 -27.59
CA VAL A 231 9.78 25.25 -28.17
C VAL A 231 10.89 24.21 -28.40
N TYR A 232 11.01 23.24 -27.50
CA TYR A 232 11.95 22.12 -27.57
C TYR A 232 11.46 21.06 -28.54
N LEU A 233 12.30 20.71 -29.51
CA LEU A 233 12.02 19.75 -30.58
C LEU A 233 12.56 18.37 -30.22
N ASP A 234 11.96 17.32 -30.80
CA ASP A 234 12.42 15.92 -30.72
C ASP A 234 12.76 15.44 -29.29
N VAL A 235 11.90 15.82 -28.35
CA VAL A 235 11.93 15.37 -26.96
C VAL A 235 11.23 14.02 -26.89
N ASP A 236 12.01 12.96 -26.65
CA ASP A 236 11.52 11.59 -26.51
C ASP A 236 10.31 11.55 -25.57
N PRO A 237 9.13 11.08 -26.01
CA PRO A 237 7.95 10.99 -25.16
C PRO A 237 8.14 10.08 -23.93
N SER A 238 9.05 9.10 -24.01
CA SER A 238 9.39 8.21 -22.89
C SER A 238 10.23 8.90 -21.79
N ASP A 239 10.88 10.02 -22.11
CA ASP A 239 11.57 10.86 -21.14
C ASP A 239 10.58 11.82 -20.47
N PRO A 240 10.34 11.68 -19.15
CA PRO A 240 9.43 12.57 -18.44
C PRO A 240 10.03 13.96 -18.28
N VAL A 241 9.25 15.01 -18.51
CA VAL A 241 9.65 16.38 -18.15
C VAL A 241 9.19 16.65 -16.73
N SER A 242 10.05 17.23 -15.89
CA SER A 242 9.70 17.54 -14.51
C SER A 242 9.82 19.02 -14.20
N ILE A 243 8.89 19.51 -13.39
CA ILE A 243 8.93 20.83 -12.78
C ILE A 243 9.39 20.60 -11.34
N VAL A 244 10.54 21.15 -10.97
CA VAL A 244 11.18 20.94 -9.67
C VAL A 244 11.28 22.23 -8.87
N GLU A 245 11.17 22.14 -7.55
CA GLU A 245 11.47 23.23 -6.61
C GLU A 245 12.56 22.70 -5.66
N ASN A 246 13.70 23.40 -5.59
CA ASN A 246 14.87 22.99 -4.79
C ASN A 246 15.32 21.53 -5.05
N GLY A 247 15.32 21.11 -6.33
CA GLY A 247 15.72 19.75 -6.74
C GLY A 247 14.69 18.65 -6.41
N GLN A 248 13.52 18.99 -5.87
CA GLN A 248 12.42 18.04 -5.65
C GLN A 248 11.34 18.23 -6.72
N PRO A 249 10.83 17.17 -7.36
CA PRO A 249 9.74 17.29 -8.32
C PRO A 249 8.47 17.79 -7.62
N LEU A 250 7.82 18.79 -8.21
CA LEU A 250 6.46 19.21 -7.91
C LEU A 250 5.48 18.54 -8.89
N PHE A 251 5.84 18.52 -10.17
CA PHE A 251 5.07 17.88 -11.24
C PHE A 251 5.98 17.04 -12.12
N THR A 252 5.45 15.91 -12.60
CA THR A 252 6.05 15.12 -13.67
C THR A 252 5.04 14.94 -14.79
N ILE A 253 5.48 15.17 -16.02
CA ILE A 253 4.69 15.09 -17.24
C ILE A 253 5.20 13.92 -18.08
N ASN A 254 4.42 12.83 -18.10
CA ASN A 254 4.64 11.70 -19.01
C ASN A 254 3.83 11.91 -20.30
N ARG A 255 4.40 11.53 -21.44
CA ARG A 255 3.84 11.83 -22.76
C ARG A 255 3.82 10.57 -23.62
N LYS A 256 2.82 10.46 -24.50
CA LYS A 256 2.77 9.45 -25.55
C LYS A 256 2.37 10.14 -26.85
N GLU A 257 3.12 9.89 -27.93
CA GLU A 257 2.93 10.53 -29.24
C GLU A 257 3.11 12.07 -29.27
N LEU A 258 3.56 12.69 -28.18
CA LEU A 258 3.78 14.14 -28.05
C LEU A 258 5.28 14.44 -27.90
N ASN A 259 5.96 14.65 -29.03
CA ASN A 259 7.42 14.70 -29.13
C ASN A 259 8.03 16.11 -29.02
N THR A 260 7.22 17.16 -29.00
CA THR A 260 7.68 18.54 -28.78
C THR A 260 7.25 19.00 -27.39
N VAL A 261 8.06 19.85 -26.74
CA VAL A 261 7.78 20.46 -25.44
C VAL A 261 7.93 21.97 -25.55
N THR A 262 6.89 22.76 -25.29
CA THR A 262 7.07 24.23 -25.15
C THR A 262 7.09 24.62 -23.69
N VAL A 263 8.08 25.41 -23.26
CA VAL A 263 8.16 26.11 -21.95
C VAL A 263 7.82 27.58 -22.14
N TRP A 264 6.80 28.08 -21.43
CA TRP A 264 6.32 29.45 -21.61
C TRP A 264 5.95 30.14 -20.29
N ASN A 265 6.43 31.36 -20.08
CA ASN A 265 6.02 32.30 -19.04
C ASN A 265 6.02 33.74 -19.60
N PRO A 266 4.91 34.52 -19.46
CA PRO A 266 4.78 35.83 -20.09
C PRO A 266 5.62 36.92 -19.41
N TRP A 267 6.03 36.72 -18.16
CA TRP A 267 6.72 37.72 -17.35
C TRP A 267 5.95 39.06 -17.26
N VAL A 268 6.62 40.10 -16.76
CA VAL A 268 5.98 41.35 -16.32
C VAL A 268 5.22 42.06 -17.45
N GLU A 269 5.89 42.32 -18.57
CA GLU A 269 5.38 43.24 -19.59
C GLU A 269 4.27 42.62 -20.44
N ASN A 270 4.35 41.31 -20.75
CA ASN A 270 3.28 40.66 -21.48
C ASN A 270 2.09 40.29 -20.59
N ALA A 271 2.30 40.02 -19.29
CA ALA A 271 1.20 39.86 -18.35
C ALA A 271 0.28 41.10 -18.33
N LYS A 272 0.86 42.31 -18.26
CA LYS A 272 0.11 43.59 -18.27
C LYS A 272 -0.65 43.87 -19.58
N LYS A 273 -0.17 43.35 -20.72
CA LYS A 273 -0.81 43.55 -22.03
C LYS A 273 -2.03 42.66 -22.23
N MET A 274 -2.14 41.57 -21.48
CA MET A 274 -3.24 40.61 -21.58
C MET A 274 -4.41 41.04 -20.70
N SER A 275 -5.49 41.53 -21.30
CA SER A 275 -6.67 42.01 -20.56
C SER A 275 -7.38 40.91 -19.74
N ASP A 276 -7.20 39.64 -20.14
CA ASP A 276 -7.73 38.44 -19.51
C ASP A 276 -6.74 37.78 -18.53
N PHE A 277 -5.66 38.48 -18.16
CA PHE A 277 -4.60 38.02 -17.25
C PHE A 277 -4.35 39.05 -16.13
N GLY A 278 -4.12 38.61 -14.90
CA GLY A 278 -3.74 39.49 -13.80
C GLY A 278 -2.28 39.91 -13.85
N ASP A 279 -2.01 41.20 -13.66
CA ASP A 279 -0.70 41.84 -13.91
C ASP A 279 0.48 41.20 -13.15
N GLU A 280 0.22 40.65 -11.94
CA GLU A 280 1.22 39.99 -11.09
C GLU A 280 1.07 38.45 -11.06
N GLU A 281 0.11 37.89 -11.79
CA GLU A 281 -0.18 36.44 -11.78
C GLU A 281 0.93 35.60 -12.44
N TYR A 282 1.98 36.23 -13.01
CA TYR A 282 3.16 35.53 -13.52
C TYR A 282 4.17 35.12 -12.42
N LYS A 283 4.13 35.73 -11.22
CA LYS A 283 5.06 35.48 -10.08
C LYS A 283 4.55 34.42 -9.09
N GLY A 284 3.30 34.62 -8.66
CA GLY A 284 2.64 34.02 -7.51
C GLY A 284 2.98 34.69 -6.14
N MET A 285 2.11 35.20 -5.23
CA MET A 285 0.65 35.15 -4.95
C MET A 285 0.20 36.50 -4.39
N THR A 286 -1.04 36.89 -4.67
CA THR A 286 -1.95 37.39 -3.64
C THR A 286 -3.24 36.58 -3.78
N ASP A 287 -3.48 35.63 -2.86
CA ASP A 287 -4.54 34.59 -2.83
C ASP A 287 -4.81 33.74 -4.11
N THR A 288 -4.18 34.06 -5.23
CA THR A 288 -4.16 33.35 -6.51
C THR A 288 -2.71 33.12 -6.91
N ASN A 289 -2.17 31.95 -6.53
CA ASN A 289 -0.78 31.59 -6.85
C ASN A 289 -0.82 30.74 -8.05
N SER A 290 -0.05 31.06 -9.06
CA SER A 290 0.04 30.19 -10.21
C SER A 290 1.26 30.46 -11.02
N PHE A 291 1.85 29.37 -11.47
CA PHE A 291 2.87 29.39 -12.48
C PHE A 291 2.16 29.45 -13.83
N THR A 292 2.96 29.66 -14.85
CA THR A 292 2.79 28.86 -16.05
C THR A 292 4.17 28.31 -16.37
N ALA A 293 4.42 27.03 -16.11
CA ALA A 293 5.19 26.26 -17.07
C ALA A 293 4.11 25.63 -17.92
N VAL A 294 3.97 26.12 -19.15
CA VAL A 294 3.43 25.20 -20.13
C VAL A 294 4.53 24.19 -20.35
N VAL A 295 4.23 22.90 -20.23
CA VAL A 295 5.02 21.83 -20.85
C VAL A 295 4.07 21.31 -21.91
N LYS A 296 4.19 21.89 -23.10
CA LYS A 296 3.27 21.62 -24.20
C LYS A 296 3.72 20.39 -24.95
N GLY A 297 3.08 19.24 -24.75
CA GLY A 297 3.21 18.16 -25.72
C GLY A 297 2.67 18.62 -27.08
N LEU A 298 3.50 18.66 -28.12
CA LEU A 298 3.06 18.93 -29.50
C LEU A 298 3.45 17.75 -30.40
N ARG A 299 2.53 17.37 -31.30
CA ARG A 299 2.79 16.45 -32.41
C ARG A 299 2.56 17.19 -33.72
N TYR A 300 3.51 17.04 -34.64
CA TYR A 300 3.29 17.22 -36.07
C TYR A 300 2.80 15.88 -36.62
N GLY A 301 1.50 15.74 -36.88
CA GLY A 301 0.97 14.50 -37.45
C GLY A 301 1.28 14.43 -38.95
N PRO A 302 1.68 13.27 -39.50
CA PRO A 302 1.60 13.06 -40.94
C PRO A 302 0.13 13.08 -41.40
N PRO A 303 -0.16 13.20 -42.71
CA PRO A 303 -1.52 13.25 -43.22
C PRO A 303 -2.28 11.99 -42.77
N ILE A 304 -3.38 12.16 -42.05
CA ILE A 304 -4.25 11.02 -41.71
C ILE A 304 -5.08 10.71 -42.96
N ASP A 305 -4.91 9.53 -43.55
CA ASP A 305 -5.74 9.07 -44.66
C ASP A 305 -6.92 8.21 -44.15
N LYS A 306 -7.74 7.67 -45.06
CA LYS A 306 -8.83 6.75 -44.69
C LYS A 306 -8.37 5.39 -44.13
N SER A 307 -7.11 4.98 -44.35
CA SER A 307 -6.57 3.69 -43.90
C SER A 307 -5.99 3.76 -42.47
N HIS A 308 -5.50 4.93 -42.03
CA HIS A 308 -5.12 5.24 -40.66
C HIS A 308 -6.27 5.93 -39.91
N GLN A 309 -7.37 5.23 -39.62
CA GLN A 309 -8.63 5.85 -39.15
C GLN A 309 -8.56 6.73 -37.88
N SER A 310 -7.57 6.56 -37.00
CA SER A 310 -7.44 7.42 -35.81
C SER A 310 -6.02 7.49 -35.24
N VAL A 311 -5.70 8.61 -34.58
CA VAL A 311 -4.48 8.83 -33.81
C VAL A 311 -4.84 9.20 -32.38
N ASN A 312 -4.26 8.53 -31.38
CA ASN A 312 -4.48 8.83 -29.97
C ASN A 312 -3.22 9.43 -29.34
N LEU A 313 -3.33 10.62 -28.76
CA LEU A 313 -2.25 11.33 -28.08
C LEU A 313 -2.57 11.42 -26.60
N THR A 314 -1.65 11.02 -25.72
CA THR A 314 -1.90 10.97 -24.28
C THR A 314 -0.83 11.73 -23.51
N GLN A 315 -1.24 12.45 -22.47
CA GLN A 315 -0.34 12.95 -21.44
C GLN A 315 -0.87 12.57 -20.06
N GLN A 316 0.05 12.34 -19.13
CA GLN A 316 -0.25 12.03 -17.74
C GLN A 316 0.53 12.99 -16.83
N LEU A 317 -0.21 13.67 -15.96
CA LEU A 317 0.29 14.66 -15.01
C LEU A 317 0.29 14.05 -13.61
N THR A 318 1.46 13.93 -13.00
CA THR A 318 1.63 13.40 -11.64
C THR A 318 2.09 14.52 -10.71
N VAL A 319 1.45 14.64 -9.54
CA VAL A 319 1.80 15.64 -8.51
C VAL A 319 2.57 14.99 -7.37
N TYR A 320 3.63 15.65 -6.93
CA TYR A 320 4.43 15.28 -5.77
C TYR A 320 4.26 16.34 -4.69
N LEU A 321 3.88 15.91 -3.48
CA LEU A 321 3.74 16.83 -2.35
C LEU A 321 5.14 17.22 -1.82
N PRO A 322 5.43 18.52 -1.61
CA PRO A 322 6.73 18.94 -1.10
C PRO A 322 7.00 18.33 0.28
N TYR A 323 8.16 17.69 0.39
CA TYR A 323 8.73 17.12 1.59
C TYR A 323 8.97 18.25 2.63
N TRP A 324 8.40 18.15 3.83
CA TRP A 324 8.98 18.86 4.99
C TRP A 324 10.14 17.99 5.51
N PRO A 325 11.37 18.51 5.68
CA PRO A 325 12.53 17.67 5.91
C PRO A 325 12.45 16.98 7.28
N ALA A 326 12.15 15.68 7.27
CA ALA A 326 12.18 14.77 8.41
C ALA A 326 13.62 14.47 8.90
N VAL A 327 14.65 15.06 8.29
CA VAL A 327 16.06 14.85 8.66
C VAL A 327 16.41 15.55 9.99
N SER A 328 15.71 16.62 10.36
CA SER A 328 16.03 17.37 11.59
C SER A 328 15.62 16.67 12.89
N LEU A 329 14.67 15.72 12.86
CA LEU A 329 14.22 15.02 14.07
C LEU A 329 15.01 13.74 14.37
N LEU A 330 15.64 13.13 13.36
CA LEU A 330 16.60 12.04 13.58
C LEU A 330 17.80 12.56 14.37
N ALA A 331 18.22 13.80 14.11
CA ALA A 331 19.22 14.49 14.92
C ALA A 331 18.73 14.71 16.36
N VAL A 332 17.48 15.10 16.60
CA VAL A 332 16.94 15.30 17.97
C VAL A 332 16.84 13.99 18.76
N VAL A 333 16.48 12.87 18.10
CA VAL A 333 16.39 11.54 18.76
C VAL A 333 17.79 10.95 19.03
N LEU A 334 18.77 11.21 18.16
CA LEU A 334 20.18 10.85 18.38
C LEU A 334 20.93 11.82 19.31
N SER A 335 20.34 12.97 19.65
CA SER A 335 20.94 14.01 20.51
C SER A 335 20.40 14.01 21.95
N ILE A 336 19.74 12.94 22.42
CA ILE A 336 19.47 12.80 23.87
C ILE A 336 20.82 12.47 24.53
N PRO A 337 21.45 13.39 25.28
CA PRO A 337 22.70 13.07 25.95
C PRO A 337 22.38 12.08 27.07
N SER A 338 22.99 10.91 26.99
CA SER A 338 23.07 9.95 28.07
C SER A 338 23.68 10.63 29.30
N VAL A 339 22.86 10.79 30.34
CA VAL A 339 23.32 11.11 31.69
C VAL A 339 24.11 9.92 32.21
N TRP A 340 25.42 9.92 31.98
CA TRP A 340 26.41 9.14 32.74
C TRP A 340 27.64 10.03 32.99
N HIS A 341 27.91 10.28 34.26
CA HIS A 341 28.99 11.14 34.75
C HIS A 341 30.35 10.40 34.70
N HIS A 342 31.38 11.18 34.34
CA HIS A 342 32.81 11.07 34.69
C HIS A 342 33.58 9.76 34.42
N HIS A 343 34.56 9.86 33.50
CA HIS A 343 35.96 10.02 33.93
C HIS A 343 36.81 10.66 32.81
N GLN A 344 37.67 11.58 33.24
CA GLN A 344 38.64 12.32 32.45
C GLN A 344 39.59 11.41 31.68
N TYR A 345 39.86 11.72 30.41
CA TYR A 345 41.18 11.58 29.78
C TYR A 345 41.22 12.43 28.51
N GLN A 346 42.03 13.49 28.50
CA GLN A 346 42.50 14.11 27.26
C GLN A 346 43.82 13.46 26.85
N PRO A 347 44.07 13.36 25.54
CA PRO A 347 45.27 14.01 25.04
C PRO A 347 45.03 14.81 23.75
N GLN A 348 45.66 15.98 23.71
CA GLN A 348 45.93 16.79 22.52
C GLN A 348 46.82 16.01 21.55
N TYR A 349 46.66 16.22 20.23
CA TYR A 349 47.76 16.50 19.30
C TYR A 349 47.21 17.24 18.06
N VAL A 350 48.09 18.05 17.47
CA VAL A 350 47.85 19.11 16.49
C VAL A 350 48.65 18.78 15.22
N ILE A 351 48.25 19.36 14.07
CA ILE A 351 48.98 19.59 12.78
C ILE A 351 49.22 18.30 11.95
N GLU A 352 49.18 18.18 10.60
CA GLU A 352 49.42 19.07 9.44
C GLU A 352 48.61 18.63 8.19
N GLU A 353 48.31 19.62 7.33
CA GLU A 353 47.98 19.44 5.91
C GLU A 353 49.25 19.05 5.13
N GLU A 354 49.17 18.04 4.27
CA GLU A 354 50.19 17.81 3.23
C GLU A 354 49.53 17.46 1.88
N ASP A 355 49.98 18.20 0.87
CA ASP A 355 49.74 18.06 -0.55
C ASP A 355 50.11 16.66 -1.08
N LEU A 356 49.35 16.15 -2.05
CA LEU A 356 49.77 15.03 -2.89
C LEU A 356 49.64 15.36 -4.39
N PRO A 357 50.63 14.94 -5.21
CA PRO A 357 50.82 15.41 -6.58
C PRO A 357 50.06 14.61 -7.64
N THR A 358 49.80 15.25 -8.77
CA THR A 358 49.36 14.65 -10.04
C THR A 358 50.50 13.91 -10.77
N PRO A 359 50.19 12.79 -11.45
CA PRO A 359 50.93 12.33 -12.62
C PRO A 359 49.97 11.90 -13.79
N PRO A 360 50.45 11.69 -15.03
CA PRO A 360 50.00 12.43 -16.20
C PRO A 360 49.22 11.64 -17.26
N LEU A 361 48.67 12.39 -18.22
CA LEU A 361 48.13 11.98 -19.52
C LEU A 361 49.24 11.46 -20.45
N LEU A 362 48.98 10.38 -21.18
CA LEU A 362 49.50 9.97 -22.51
C LEU A 362 48.75 8.68 -22.90
N GLU A 363 48.58 8.26 -24.15
CA GLU A 363 48.29 8.87 -25.45
C GLU A 363 47.78 7.70 -26.32
N VAL A 364 47.10 8.03 -27.41
CA VAL A 364 46.44 7.09 -28.32
C VAL A 364 47.46 6.50 -29.31
N GLU A 365 47.34 5.22 -29.66
CA GLU A 365 47.84 4.72 -30.94
C GLU A 365 46.95 3.60 -31.51
N ASN A 366 46.70 3.72 -32.82
CA ASN A 366 45.90 2.87 -33.69
C ASN A 366 46.74 1.74 -34.30
N GLU A 367 46.09 0.70 -34.82
CA GLU A 367 46.35 -0.03 -36.10
C GLU A 367 45.55 -1.36 -36.04
N GLU A 368 44.50 -1.59 -36.83
CA GLU A 368 44.34 -1.84 -38.28
C GLU A 368 44.52 -3.33 -38.70
N TYR A 369 43.43 -3.84 -39.29
CA TYR A 369 43.17 -5.00 -40.17
C TYR A 369 44.15 -6.20 -40.31
N VAL A 370 43.58 -7.41 -40.41
CA VAL A 370 43.55 -8.24 -41.65
C VAL A 370 42.64 -9.47 -41.45
N ALA A 371 41.89 -9.80 -42.51
CA ALA A 371 41.00 -10.93 -42.66
C ALA A 371 41.75 -12.23 -43.01
N ASP A 372 41.14 -13.39 -42.73
CA ASP A 372 41.30 -14.54 -43.62
C ASP A 372 40.12 -15.52 -43.54
N ASN A 373 39.71 -15.97 -44.73
CA ASN A 373 38.76 -17.03 -45.02
C ASN A 373 39.35 -18.40 -44.64
N LEU A 374 38.50 -19.43 -44.53
CA LEU A 374 38.58 -20.66 -45.36
C LEU A 374 37.49 -21.68 -45.02
N ASN A 375 37.04 -22.35 -46.08
CA ASN A 375 36.01 -23.38 -46.19
C ASN A 375 36.41 -24.72 -45.52
N ASP A 376 35.42 -25.58 -45.24
CA ASP A 376 35.18 -26.86 -45.93
C ASP A 376 34.44 -27.91 -45.09
N GLU A 377 33.38 -28.43 -45.72
CA GLU A 377 32.98 -29.83 -45.87
C GLU A 377 33.26 -30.84 -44.73
N ASN A 378 32.21 -31.51 -44.22
CA ASN A 378 31.87 -32.86 -44.72
C ASN A 378 30.63 -33.49 -44.07
N ASN A 379 29.99 -34.30 -44.91
CA ASN A 379 28.82 -35.14 -44.75
C ASN A 379 29.24 -36.53 -44.18
N ASP A 380 28.41 -37.19 -43.37
CA ASP A 380 28.06 -38.63 -43.55
C ASP A 380 27.31 -39.29 -42.36
N ASN A 381 26.07 -39.70 -42.65
CA ASN A 381 25.42 -41.02 -42.47
C ASN A 381 25.81 -42.00 -41.34
N ARG A 382 24.77 -42.45 -40.59
CA ARG A 382 24.35 -43.86 -40.30
C ARG A 382 23.30 -43.86 -39.15
N LEU A 383 22.00 -44.10 -39.38
CA LEU A 383 21.25 -45.37 -39.56
C LEU A 383 21.49 -46.47 -38.49
N ILE A 384 20.36 -46.95 -37.92
CA ILE A 384 19.96 -48.33 -37.52
C ILE A 384 19.52 -48.55 -36.04
N GLN A 385 18.20 -48.77 -35.90
CA GLN A 385 17.43 -49.74 -35.05
C GLN A 385 17.40 -49.57 -33.52
N ASN A 386 16.37 -49.98 -32.76
CA ASN A 386 15.04 -50.56 -32.98
C ASN A 386 14.30 -50.54 -31.61
N GLY A 387 12.95 -50.50 -31.63
CA GLY A 387 12.17 -51.48 -30.85
C GLY A 387 11.12 -51.00 -29.82
N HIS A 388 9.86 -51.29 -30.16
CA HIS A 388 8.70 -51.66 -29.31
C HIS A 388 7.89 -50.53 -28.62
N ASN A 389 6.54 -50.53 -28.54
CA ASN A 389 5.43 -51.21 -29.23
C ASN A 389 4.12 -50.57 -28.67
N ILE A 390 3.12 -50.30 -29.56
CA ILE A 390 1.65 -50.59 -29.51
C ILE A 390 0.91 -50.23 -28.18
N ILE A 391 -0.22 -49.51 -28.13
CA ILE A 391 -1.56 -49.90 -28.63
C ILE A 391 -2.49 -48.69 -28.85
N LEU A 392 -3.15 -48.64 -30.02
CA LEU A 392 -4.39 -47.91 -30.31
C LEU A 392 -5.59 -48.85 -30.09
N ASN A 393 -6.73 -48.30 -29.66
CA ASN A 393 -8.03 -48.76 -30.17
C ASN A 393 -9.07 -47.65 -30.03
N GLY A 394 -9.65 -47.25 -31.16
CA GLY A 394 -10.87 -46.46 -31.23
C GLY A 394 -12.11 -47.34 -31.27
N ASN A 395 -13.27 -46.71 -31.24
CA ASN A 395 -14.44 -47.20 -31.94
C ASN A 395 -15.43 -46.05 -32.21
N ILE A 396 -15.85 -45.96 -33.47
CA ILE A 396 -16.95 -45.15 -33.98
C ILE A 396 -18.16 -46.10 -34.09
N ASN A 397 -19.37 -45.61 -33.78
CA ASN A 397 -20.59 -45.99 -34.51
C ASN A 397 -21.72 -44.98 -34.21
N ASN A 398 -22.41 -44.61 -35.29
CA ASN A 398 -23.63 -43.81 -35.38
C ASN A 398 -24.86 -44.63 -34.92
N ASP A 399 -25.86 -44.00 -34.31
CA ASP A 399 -27.15 -43.65 -34.95
C ASP A 399 -28.22 -43.20 -33.93
N ASP A 400 -29.21 -42.51 -34.48
CA ASP A 400 -30.58 -42.26 -34.00
C ASP A 400 -30.89 -41.02 -33.14
N GLY A 401 -31.64 -40.12 -33.79
CA GLY A 401 -32.25 -38.94 -33.19
C GLY A 401 -33.47 -39.26 -32.32
N SER A 402 -33.62 -38.48 -31.25
CA SER A 402 -34.91 -38.07 -30.71
C SER A 402 -34.69 -36.87 -29.80
N GLY A 403 -35.54 -35.86 -29.94
CA GLY A 403 -35.46 -34.62 -29.19
C GLY A 403 -35.55 -34.86 -27.68
N ARG A 404 -34.67 -34.19 -26.93
CA ARG A 404 -34.81 -33.93 -25.50
C ARG A 404 -34.21 -32.56 -25.21
N GLY A 405 -34.96 -31.79 -24.44
CA GLY A 405 -34.67 -30.40 -24.13
C GLY A 405 -33.29 -30.22 -23.51
N SER A 406 -32.69 -29.07 -23.81
CA SER A 406 -31.53 -28.56 -23.10
C SER A 406 -31.88 -28.41 -21.62
N GLU A 407 -31.37 -29.33 -20.80
CA GLU A 407 -31.20 -29.10 -19.37
C GLU A 407 -30.29 -27.87 -19.17
N PRO A 408 -30.54 -27.04 -18.15
CA PRO A 408 -29.69 -25.89 -17.89
C PRO A 408 -28.29 -26.40 -17.53
N GLU A 409 -27.27 -25.85 -18.21
CA GLU A 409 -25.87 -26.09 -17.86
C GLU A 409 -25.67 -25.88 -16.36
N SER A 410 -25.23 -26.93 -15.68
CA SER A 410 -24.86 -26.87 -14.28
C SER A 410 -23.72 -25.87 -14.12
N GLU A 411 -23.94 -24.79 -13.36
CA GLU A 411 -22.89 -23.88 -12.89
C GLU A 411 -21.72 -24.70 -12.32
N GLU A 412 -20.60 -24.77 -13.05
CA GLU A 412 -19.36 -25.33 -12.53
C GLU A 412 -18.92 -24.47 -11.35
N LYS A 413 -19.13 -24.98 -10.12
CA LYS A 413 -18.54 -24.39 -8.92
C LYS A 413 -17.03 -24.31 -9.09
N GLU A 414 -16.50 -23.08 -9.22
CA GLU A 414 -15.07 -22.82 -9.28
C GLU A 414 -14.32 -23.59 -8.19
N LYS A 415 -13.36 -24.42 -8.59
CA LYS A 415 -12.53 -25.18 -7.65
C LYS A 415 -11.68 -24.22 -6.82
N PRO A 416 -11.59 -24.38 -5.48
CA PRO A 416 -10.81 -23.49 -4.63
C PRO A 416 -9.31 -23.57 -4.98
N ILE A 417 -8.76 -22.46 -5.49
CA ILE A 417 -7.39 -22.25 -5.99
C ILE A 417 -6.33 -22.88 -5.08
N SER A 418 -5.57 -23.93 -5.42
CA SER A 418 -4.59 -24.60 -4.54
C SER A 418 -3.35 -23.76 -4.15
N TRP A 419 -2.67 -24.09 -3.01
CA TRP A 419 -1.44 -23.41 -2.56
C TRP A 419 -0.29 -23.58 -3.57
N SER A 420 -0.33 -24.68 -4.33
CA SER A 420 0.62 -24.95 -5.40
C SER A 420 0.50 -23.99 -6.57
N GLN A 421 -0.63 -23.29 -6.71
CA GLN A 421 -0.92 -22.34 -7.79
C GLN A 421 -0.48 -20.91 -7.46
N LEU A 422 0.10 -20.65 -6.27
CA LEU A 422 0.60 -19.32 -5.92
C LEU A 422 1.75 -18.89 -6.86
N PRO A 423 1.69 -17.68 -7.44
CA PRO A 423 2.74 -17.17 -8.32
C PRO A 423 4.00 -16.79 -7.53
N LYS A 424 5.14 -16.69 -8.22
CA LYS A 424 6.43 -16.20 -7.68
C LYS A 424 6.82 -16.79 -6.32
N LYS A 425 6.81 -18.13 -6.19
CA LYS A 425 7.08 -18.87 -4.94
C LYS A 425 8.39 -18.48 -4.23
N SER A 426 9.44 -18.14 -4.98
CA SER A 426 10.70 -17.68 -4.41
C SER A 426 10.58 -16.33 -3.68
N GLN A 427 9.82 -15.39 -4.23
CA GLN A 427 9.56 -14.08 -3.61
C GLN A 427 8.70 -14.23 -2.36
N LEU A 428 7.67 -15.06 -2.43
CA LEU A 428 6.84 -15.38 -1.27
C LEU A 428 7.66 -16.05 -0.16
N LEU A 429 8.58 -16.95 -0.49
CA LEU A 429 9.46 -17.57 0.49
C LEU A 429 10.34 -16.55 1.21
N ILE A 430 10.94 -15.60 0.50
CA ILE A 430 11.75 -14.52 1.09
C ILE A 430 10.90 -13.69 2.06
N LEU A 431 9.68 -13.32 1.66
CA LEU A 431 8.76 -12.56 2.51
C LEU A 431 8.33 -13.35 3.75
N VAL A 432 8.07 -14.65 3.61
CA VAL A 432 7.73 -15.54 4.74
C VAL A 432 8.89 -15.66 5.71
N LEU A 433 10.12 -15.89 5.22
CA LEU A 433 11.32 -15.96 6.07
C LEU A 433 11.59 -14.64 6.78
N ALA A 434 11.44 -13.51 6.08
CA ALA A 434 11.57 -12.21 6.68
C ALA A 434 10.50 -11.95 7.75
N ARG A 435 9.24 -12.29 7.47
CA ARG A 435 8.13 -12.16 8.43
C ARG A 435 8.22 -13.10 9.62
N LEU A 436 8.90 -14.23 9.49
CA LEU A 436 9.17 -15.14 10.60
C LEU A 436 10.21 -14.58 11.58
N SER A 437 11.15 -13.77 11.11
CA SER A 437 12.26 -13.25 11.94
C SER A 437 11.77 -12.39 13.12
N GLU A 438 10.77 -11.54 12.91
CA GLU A 438 10.21 -10.65 13.93
C GLU A 438 9.59 -11.42 15.12
N PRO A 439 8.57 -12.28 14.94
CA PRO A 439 7.98 -13.01 16.06
C PRO A 439 8.97 -13.98 16.70
N LEU A 440 9.90 -14.58 15.94
CA LEU A 440 10.92 -15.47 16.49
C LEU A 440 11.85 -14.73 17.45
N THR A 441 12.39 -13.58 17.04
CA THR A 441 13.31 -12.79 17.88
C THR A 441 12.60 -12.14 19.07
N GLN A 442 11.40 -11.61 18.86
CA GLN A 442 10.60 -11.01 19.93
C GLN A 442 10.26 -12.00 21.04
N THR A 443 9.85 -13.21 20.68
CA THR A 443 9.43 -14.24 21.64
C THR A 443 10.60 -15.00 22.25
N SER A 444 11.75 -15.07 21.57
CA SER A 444 13.00 -15.61 22.11
C SER A 444 13.42 -14.91 23.41
N LEU A 445 13.36 -13.58 23.43
CA LEU A 445 13.75 -12.78 24.60
C LEU A 445 12.92 -13.12 25.85
N GLN A 446 11.67 -13.53 25.69
CA GLN A 446 10.77 -13.82 26.81
C GLN A 446 11.26 -14.97 27.70
N ALA A 447 12.07 -15.89 27.16
CA ALA A 447 12.57 -17.05 27.89
C ALA A 447 13.69 -16.71 28.90
N TYR A 448 14.42 -15.62 28.69
CA TYR A 448 15.62 -15.30 29.49
C TYR A 448 15.68 -13.85 30.00
N LEU A 449 14.74 -12.97 29.64
CA LEU A 449 14.73 -11.55 30.02
C LEU A 449 14.90 -11.33 31.53
N PHE A 450 14.18 -12.09 32.37
CA PHE A 450 14.26 -11.96 33.83
C PHE A 450 15.68 -12.23 34.34
N TYR A 451 16.29 -13.34 33.91
CA TYR A 451 17.63 -13.72 34.32
C TYR A 451 18.70 -12.79 33.73
N GLN A 452 18.49 -12.31 32.50
CA GLN A 452 19.37 -11.31 31.88
C GLN A 452 19.41 -10.02 32.69
N LEU A 453 18.25 -9.47 33.06
CA LEU A 453 18.18 -8.27 33.91
C LEU A 453 18.84 -8.51 35.28
N LYS A 454 18.60 -9.68 35.89
CA LYS A 454 19.23 -10.07 37.15
C LYS A 454 20.75 -10.25 37.04
N SER A 455 21.26 -10.60 35.86
CA SER A 455 22.71 -10.74 35.63
C SER A 455 23.45 -9.42 35.52
N PHE A 456 22.76 -8.34 35.15
CA PHE A 456 23.36 -7.00 35.14
C PHE A 456 23.55 -6.44 36.55
N ASP A 457 22.64 -6.74 37.46
CA ASP A 457 22.76 -6.40 38.87
C ASP A 457 22.08 -7.46 39.74
N SER A 458 22.90 -8.33 40.33
CA SER A 458 22.44 -9.42 41.20
C SER A 458 22.02 -8.96 42.59
N SER A 459 22.29 -7.71 42.95
CA SER A 459 21.91 -7.13 44.25
C SER A 459 20.44 -6.68 44.28
N LEU A 460 19.82 -6.50 43.10
CA LEU A 460 18.45 -6.04 43.00
C LEU A 460 17.45 -7.10 43.47
N PRO A 461 16.40 -6.71 44.22
CA PRO A 461 15.33 -7.62 44.59
C PRO A 461 14.52 -8.05 43.37
N ASP A 462 13.94 -9.25 43.41
CA ASP A 462 13.12 -9.79 42.31
C ASP A 462 11.93 -8.86 41.93
N SER A 463 11.46 -8.05 42.89
CA SER A 463 10.46 -7.01 42.64
C SER A 463 10.95 -5.91 41.70
N ALA A 464 12.18 -5.43 41.88
CA ALA A 464 12.79 -4.43 41.01
C ALA A 464 13.04 -4.98 39.60
N ILE A 465 13.52 -6.22 39.51
CA ILE A 465 13.70 -6.92 38.22
C ILE A 465 12.37 -7.07 37.49
N SER A 466 11.30 -7.46 38.21
CA SER A 466 9.95 -7.59 37.64
C SER A 466 9.42 -6.27 37.07
N ARG A 467 9.67 -5.16 37.77
CA ARG A 467 9.32 -3.82 37.29
C ARG A 467 10.10 -3.45 36.01
N GLN A 468 11.40 -3.69 35.99
CA GLN A 468 12.25 -3.42 34.82
C GLN A 468 11.80 -4.23 33.60
N ALA A 469 11.47 -5.52 33.79
CA ALA A 469 10.96 -6.37 32.72
C ALA A 469 9.65 -5.85 32.12
N GLY A 470 8.72 -5.37 32.96
CA GLY A 470 7.47 -4.75 32.50
C GLY A 470 7.68 -3.47 31.69
N ILE A 471 8.62 -2.60 32.13
CA ILE A 471 9.00 -1.40 31.39
C ILE A 471 9.59 -1.78 30.03
N PHE A 472 10.54 -2.72 30.01
CA PHE A 472 11.20 -3.15 28.77
C PHE A 472 10.20 -3.66 27.73
N GLN A 473 9.25 -4.52 28.14
CA GLN A 473 8.24 -5.06 27.24
C GLN A 473 7.23 -3.99 26.79
N GLY A 474 6.89 -3.03 27.66
CA GLY A 474 6.06 -1.87 27.30
C GLY A 474 6.73 -0.96 26.28
N SER A 475 8.05 -0.73 26.36
CA SER A 475 8.79 0.16 25.46
C SER A 475 8.69 -0.25 23.99
N PHE A 476 8.69 -1.55 23.67
CA PHE A 476 8.54 -2.04 22.29
C PHE A 476 7.19 -1.62 21.68
N THR A 477 6.11 -1.87 22.41
CA THR A 477 4.75 -1.53 21.94
C THR A 477 4.51 -0.02 21.94
N ALA A 478 5.15 0.74 22.84
CA ALA A 478 5.16 2.20 22.82
C ALA A 478 5.81 2.74 21.53
N ALA A 479 6.97 2.19 21.15
CA ALA A 479 7.64 2.57 19.90
C ALA A 479 6.77 2.22 18.67
N GLN A 480 6.11 1.06 18.67
CA GLN A 480 5.16 0.68 17.62
C GLN A 480 3.98 1.65 17.54
N PHE A 481 3.40 2.04 18.68
CA PHE A 481 2.30 3.01 18.72
C PHE A 481 2.71 4.36 18.10
N LEU A 482 3.87 4.90 18.51
CA LEU A 482 4.38 6.19 18.02
C LEU A 482 4.74 6.18 16.53
N THR A 483 5.19 5.03 15.99
CA THR A 483 5.65 4.91 14.60
C THR A 483 4.59 4.38 13.63
N SER A 484 3.53 3.73 14.13
CA SER A 484 2.52 3.04 13.32
C SER A 484 1.83 3.95 12.29
N VAL A 485 1.47 5.18 12.68
CA VAL A 485 0.83 6.16 11.79
C VAL A 485 1.77 6.58 10.65
N TRP A 486 3.06 6.66 10.93
CA TRP A 486 4.07 7.04 9.94
C TRP A 486 4.29 5.92 8.92
N TRP A 487 4.48 4.69 9.41
CA TRP A 487 4.61 3.51 8.55
C TRP A 487 3.34 3.25 7.73
N GLY A 488 2.15 3.47 8.30
CA GLY A 488 0.88 3.37 7.58
C GLY A 488 0.78 4.39 6.44
N ARG A 489 1.19 5.63 6.68
CA ARG A 489 1.24 6.67 5.62
C ARG A 489 2.29 6.37 4.55
N ALA A 490 3.44 5.82 4.93
CA ALA A 490 4.48 5.41 3.98
C ALA A 490 4.00 4.25 3.09
N ALA A 491 3.38 3.23 3.67
CA ALA A 491 2.89 2.06 2.94
C ALA A 491 1.76 2.38 1.94
N VAL A 492 0.88 3.33 2.29
CA VAL A 492 -0.20 3.80 1.39
C VAL A 492 0.35 4.64 0.23
N ARG A 493 1.48 5.34 0.43
CA ARG A 493 2.16 6.12 -0.63
C ARG A 493 2.92 5.26 -1.64
N THR A 494 3.20 4.00 -1.32
CA THR A 494 4.02 3.08 -2.14
C THR A 494 3.25 1.88 -2.68
N GLY A 495 1.93 1.81 -2.48
CA GLY A 495 1.14 0.59 -2.70
C GLY A 495 -0.02 0.75 -3.67
N SER A 496 0.24 0.85 -4.97
CA SER A 496 -0.73 0.44 -5.98
C SER A 496 -0.53 -1.05 -6.24
N ALA A 497 -1.23 -1.89 -5.47
CA ALA A 497 -1.19 -3.33 -5.69
C ALA A 497 -1.94 -3.66 -6.99
N GLY A 498 -1.21 -4.18 -7.98
CA GLY A 498 -1.77 -4.59 -9.27
C GLY A 498 -2.88 -5.65 -9.15
N ASN A 499 -3.70 -5.73 -10.20
CA ASN A 499 -4.94 -6.53 -10.27
C ASN A 499 -4.75 -8.06 -10.04
N GLU A 500 -3.54 -8.60 -10.10
CA GLU A 500 -3.25 -10.03 -9.83
C GLU A 500 -3.41 -10.41 -8.35
N PHE A 501 -3.44 -9.44 -7.43
CA PHE A 501 -3.46 -9.72 -5.99
C PHE A 501 -4.80 -10.32 -5.49
N TYR A 502 -5.89 -10.14 -6.23
CA TYR A 502 -7.23 -10.46 -5.74
C TYR A 502 -7.56 -11.96 -5.71
N LEU A 503 -7.03 -12.77 -6.65
CA LEU A 503 -7.28 -14.22 -6.66
C LEU A 503 -6.60 -14.96 -5.49
N PHE A 504 -5.43 -14.49 -5.05
CA PHE A 504 -4.62 -15.18 -4.03
C PHE A 504 -4.67 -14.51 -2.64
N GLN A 505 -5.40 -13.40 -2.51
CA GLN A 505 -5.46 -12.56 -1.32
C GLN A 505 -5.73 -13.35 -0.04
N SER A 506 -6.80 -14.16 -0.02
CA SER A 506 -7.21 -14.92 1.17
C SER A 506 -6.09 -15.83 1.71
N ARG A 507 -5.25 -16.39 0.84
CA ARG A 507 -4.14 -17.29 1.21
C ARG A 507 -2.88 -16.54 1.60
N ALA A 508 -2.56 -15.45 0.89
CA ALA A 508 -1.46 -14.58 1.28
C ALA A 508 -1.68 -13.97 2.67
N PHE A 509 -2.92 -13.60 3.01
CA PHE A 509 -3.27 -13.08 4.35
C PHE A 509 -3.14 -14.13 5.46
N LEU A 510 -3.26 -15.44 5.16
CA LEU A 510 -3.06 -16.50 6.14
C LEU A 510 -1.58 -16.71 6.50
N LEU A 511 -0.63 -16.28 5.65
CA LEU A 511 0.81 -16.44 5.93
C LEU A 511 1.24 -15.63 7.18
N LEU A 512 0.65 -14.47 7.42
CA LEU A 512 0.97 -13.60 8.55
C LEU A 512 0.71 -14.26 9.92
N PRO A 513 -0.51 -14.75 10.24
CA PRO A 513 -0.76 -15.45 11.50
C PRO A 513 -0.01 -16.78 11.61
N MET A 514 0.26 -17.46 10.48
CA MET A 514 1.07 -18.69 10.49
C MET A 514 2.52 -18.41 10.90
N CYS A 515 3.17 -17.39 10.33
CA CYS A 515 4.53 -17.00 10.70
C CYS A 515 4.62 -16.60 12.18
N PHE A 516 3.63 -15.85 12.67
CA PHE A 516 3.56 -15.48 14.09
C PHE A 516 3.47 -16.71 14.99
N ASN A 517 2.59 -17.65 14.69
CA ASN A 517 2.44 -18.87 15.50
C ASN A 517 3.69 -19.75 15.48
N VAL A 518 4.36 -19.89 14.33
CA VAL A 518 5.65 -20.61 14.24
C VAL A 518 6.72 -19.91 15.08
N GLY A 519 6.78 -18.57 15.02
CA GLY A 519 7.68 -17.78 15.85
C GLY A 519 7.46 -18.01 17.35
N VAL A 520 6.21 -18.01 17.82
CA VAL A 520 5.85 -18.28 19.23
C VAL A 520 6.24 -19.69 19.70
N ILE A 521 6.31 -20.68 18.80
CA ILE A 521 6.73 -22.05 19.13
C ILE A 521 8.27 -22.16 19.17
N ILE A 522 8.95 -21.59 18.16
CA ILE A 522 10.40 -21.79 17.99
C ILE A 522 11.20 -20.79 18.81
N GLY A 523 10.81 -19.51 18.81
CA GLY A 523 11.53 -18.41 19.43
C GLY A 523 11.88 -18.65 20.89
N PRO A 524 10.90 -18.89 21.79
CA PRO A 524 11.17 -19.08 23.22
C PRO A 524 12.01 -20.33 23.51
N SER A 525 11.79 -21.43 22.78
CA SER A 525 12.63 -22.63 22.88
C SER A 525 14.07 -22.28 22.54
N LEU A 526 14.30 -21.63 21.40
CA LEU A 526 15.62 -21.23 20.94
C LEU A 526 16.31 -20.30 21.94
N GLY A 527 15.61 -19.27 22.41
CA GLY A 527 16.13 -18.34 23.42
C GLY A 527 16.48 -19.02 24.74
N GLY A 528 15.61 -19.91 25.23
CA GLY A 528 15.81 -20.64 26.47
C GLY A 528 16.96 -21.64 26.43
N PHE A 529 17.11 -22.40 25.34
CA PHE A 529 18.22 -23.35 25.18
C PHE A 529 19.58 -22.68 24.95
N LEU A 530 19.59 -21.55 24.22
CA LEU A 530 20.82 -20.81 23.96
C LEU A 530 21.24 -19.90 25.11
N ALA A 531 20.33 -19.60 26.05
CA ALA A 531 20.67 -18.93 27.28
C ALA A 531 21.60 -19.82 28.14
N GLU A 532 22.65 -19.22 28.70
CA GLU A 532 23.65 -19.91 29.51
C GLU A 532 24.26 -21.14 28.80
N PRO A 533 24.85 -20.97 27.61
CA PRO A 533 25.24 -22.08 26.74
C PRO A 533 26.26 -23.03 27.37
N VAL A 534 27.09 -22.54 28.29
CA VAL A 534 28.07 -23.35 29.03
C VAL A 534 27.40 -24.29 30.03
N THR A 535 26.30 -23.86 30.65
CA THR A 535 25.49 -24.68 31.57
C THR A 535 24.56 -25.61 30.79
N SER A 536 23.99 -25.10 29.69
CA SER A 536 23.03 -25.83 28.85
C SER A 536 23.68 -26.92 27.98
N PHE A 537 24.87 -26.66 27.43
CA PHE A 537 25.62 -27.60 26.57
C PHE A 537 27.09 -27.71 27.02
N PRO A 538 27.35 -28.29 28.21
CA PRO A 538 28.70 -28.35 28.78
C PRO A 538 29.69 -29.14 27.90
N GLY A 539 29.22 -30.18 27.21
CA GLY A 539 30.03 -30.98 26.28
C GLY A 539 30.40 -30.28 24.97
N LEU A 540 29.77 -29.14 24.65
CA LEU A 540 30.04 -28.37 23.43
C LEU A 540 30.78 -27.06 23.72
N PHE A 541 30.42 -26.35 24.79
CA PHE A 541 30.94 -25.00 25.11
C PHE A 541 31.69 -24.90 26.44
N GLY A 542 31.61 -25.94 27.29
CA GLY A 542 32.22 -25.95 28.62
C GLY A 542 33.72 -26.29 28.63
N PRO A 543 34.38 -26.22 29.80
CA PRO A 543 35.76 -26.66 29.95
C PRO A 543 35.94 -28.14 29.57
N GLY A 544 36.94 -28.45 28.75
CA GLY A 544 37.19 -29.79 28.21
C GLY A 544 36.34 -30.18 26.99
N SER A 545 35.53 -29.27 26.45
CA SER A 545 34.68 -29.52 25.26
C SER A 545 35.38 -29.23 23.95
N LEU A 546 34.77 -29.69 22.84
CA LEU A 546 35.29 -29.53 21.48
C LEU A 546 35.48 -28.07 21.08
N LEU A 547 34.50 -27.19 21.37
CA LEU A 547 34.59 -25.76 21.03
C LEU A 547 35.08 -24.90 22.19
N GLY A 548 34.95 -25.37 23.44
CA GLY A 548 35.38 -24.63 24.62
C GLY A 548 36.85 -24.78 25.00
N GLY A 549 37.55 -25.81 24.51
CA GLY A 549 38.95 -26.03 24.89
C GLY A 549 39.12 -26.27 26.39
N LYS A 550 40.31 -26.03 26.96
CA LYS A 550 40.60 -26.33 28.38
C LYS A 550 39.77 -25.49 29.36
N ASP A 551 39.49 -24.24 29.02
CA ASP A 551 38.88 -23.26 29.93
C ASP A 551 37.42 -22.92 29.61
N GLY A 552 36.84 -23.50 28.55
CA GLY A 552 35.54 -23.11 28.03
C GLY A 552 35.60 -21.79 27.24
N ILE A 553 34.51 -21.44 26.54
CA ILE A 553 34.45 -20.19 25.76
C ILE A 553 34.30 -18.99 26.71
N TRP A 554 35.34 -18.15 26.82
CA TRP A 554 35.42 -17.04 27.79
C TRP A 554 34.22 -16.09 27.75
N TRP A 555 33.86 -15.56 26.57
CA TRP A 555 32.79 -14.57 26.45
C TRP A 555 31.41 -15.16 26.77
N MET A 556 31.20 -16.46 26.53
CA MET A 556 29.94 -17.13 26.88
C MET A 556 29.80 -17.37 28.38
N ARG A 557 30.93 -17.47 29.10
CA ARG A 557 30.95 -17.52 30.57
C ARG A 557 30.72 -16.14 31.18
N HIS A 558 31.29 -15.10 30.56
CA HIS A 558 31.18 -13.73 31.05
C HIS A 558 29.83 -13.07 30.70
N TRP A 559 29.27 -13.36 29.52
CA TRP A 559 27.98 -12.88 29.04
C TRP A 559 27.06 -14.04 28.63
N PRO A 560 26.44 -14.74 29.60
CA PRO A 560 25.65 -15.96 29.36
C PRO A 560 24.42 -15.76 28.45
N TYR A 561 23.93 -14.53 28.31
CA TYR A 561 22.76 -14.19 27.50
C TYR A 561 23.14 -13.52 26.16
N ALA A 562 24.42 -13.40 25.82
CA ALA A 562 24.84 -12.79 24.56
C ALA A 562 24.55 -13.69 23.34
N LEU A 563 24.71 -15.02 23.48
CA LEU A 563 24.48 -15.97 22.38
C LEU A 563 23.05 -15.93 21.79
N PRO A 564 21.95 -15.99 22.57
CA PRO A 564 20.60 -15.92 22.02
C PRO A 564 20.33 -14.58 21.32
N ASN A 565 20.94 -13.49 21.80
CA ASN A 565 20.85 -12.17 21.15
C ASN A 565 21.63 -12.12 19.82
N LEU A 566 22.83 -12.72 19.77
CA LEU A 566 23.62 -12.82 18.54
C LEU A 566 22.89 -13.65 17.47
N VAL A 567 22.31 -14.78 17.86
CA VAL A 567 21.50 -15.61 16.95
C VAL A 567 20.28 -14.84 16.45
N SER A 568 19.62 -14.07 17.33
CA SER A 568 18.50 -13.19 16.94
C SER A 568 18.95 -12.12 15.93
N ALA A 569 20.11 -11.50 16.13
CA ALA A 569 20.70 -10.55 15.18
C ALA A 569 21.00 -11.20 13.83
N VAL A 570 21.51 -12.43 13.80
CA VAL A 570 21.73 -13.20 12.56
C VAL A 570 20.41 -13.47 11.82
N PHE A 571 19.32 -13.80 12.53
CA PHE A 571 18.00 -13.95 11.90
C PHE A 571 17.50 -12.65 11.28
N ILE A 572 17.67 -11.51 11.96
CA ILE A 572 17.25 -10.20 11.43
C ILE A 572 18.13 -9.77 10.25
N ILE A 573 19.44 -9.94 10.34
CA ILE A 573 20.39 -9.60 9.26
C ILE A 573 20.15 -10.50 8.04
N SER A 574 19.89 -11.79 8.23
CA SER A 574 19.56 -12.70 7.12
C SER A 574 18.21 -12.38 6.48
N ALA A 575 17.20 -11.99 7.26
CA ALA A 575 15.94 -11.47 6.73
C ALA A 575 16.14 -10.19 5.92
N TRP A 576 16.89 -9.22 6.46
CA TRP A 576 17.25 -7.99 5.77
C TRP A 576 18.02 -8.29 4.48
N ALA A 577 19.02 -9.16 4.53
CA ALA A 577 19.81 -9.57 3.37
C ALA A 577 18.94 -10.29 2.32
N GLY A 578 18.02 -11.17 2.75
CA GLY A 578 17.08 -11.83 1.86
C GLY A 578 16.17 -10.84 1.13
N ILE A 579 15.68 -9.82 1.84
CA ILE A 579 14.92 -8.72 1.23
C ILE A 579 15.80 -7.92 0.27
N PHE A 580 16.94 -7.44 0.76
CA PHE A 580 17.81 -6.51 0.04
C PHE A 580 18.46 -7.13 -1.22
N PHE A 581 18.90 -8.38 -1.15
CA PHE A 581 19.54 -9.08 -2.26
C PHE A 581 18.56 -9.86 -3.15
N GLY A 582 17.34 -10.13 -2.66
CA GLY A 582 16.48 -11.18 -3.21
C GLY A 582 15.02 -10.82 -3.40
N LEU A 583 14.51 -9.69 -2.86
CA LEU A 583 13.14 -9.24 -3.09
C LEU A 583 13.06 -8.37 -4.34
N GLU A 584 12.07 -8.61 -5.19
CA GLU A 584 11.88 -7.90 -6.46
C GLU A 584 11.04 -6.67 -6.17
N GLU A 585 11.39 -5.54 -6.78
CA GLU A 585 10.53 -4.36 -6.73
C GLU A 585 9.18 -4.68 -7.38
N THR A 586 8.12 -4.56 -6.58
CA THR A 586 6.74 -4.86 -6.98
C THR A 586 5.99 -3.63 -7.48
N HIS A 587 6.51 -2.43 -7.21
CA HIS A 587 5.88 -1.18 -7.61
C HIS A 587 5.96 -1.00 -9.13
N GLU A 588 4.82 -0.77 -9.80
CA GLU A 588 4.74 -0.72 -11.28
C GLU A 588 5.71 0.30 -11.90
N VAL A 589 5.88 1.47 -11.27
CA VAL A 589 6.81 2.53 -11.71
C VAL A 589 8.29 2.23 -11.42
N LEU A 590 8.60 1.47 -10.37
CA LEU A 590 9.99 1.22 -9.93
C LEU A 590 10.50 -0.16 -10.36
N ARG A 591 9.61 -1.09 -10.74
CA ARG A 591 9.93 -2.45 -11.16
C ARG A 591 10.91 -2.51 -12.33
N HIS A 592 10.89 -1.48 -13.18
CA HIS A 592 11.77 -1.37 -14.34
C HIS A 592 13.06 -0.58 -14.06
N ARG A 593 13.20 0.02 -12.88
CA ARG A 593 14.45 0.68 -12.49
C ARG A 593 15.49 -0.36 -12.06
N PRO A 594 16.78 -0.12 -12.36
CA PRO A 594 17.85 -1.00 -11.93
C PRO A 594 17.96 -1.00 -10.40
N ASP A 595 17.67 -2.15 -9.79
CA ASP A 595 17.84 -2.39 -8.36
C ASP A 595 19.26 -2.88 -8.09
N TRP A 596 20.07 -2.02 -7.49
CA TRP A 596 21.47 -2.29 -7.14
C TRP A 596 21.61 -3.40 -6.10
N GLY A 597 20.67 -3.54 -5.16
CA GLY A 597 20.64 -4.62 -4.17
C GLY A 597 20.43 -5.97 -4.85
N ARG A 598 19.47 -6.05 -5.76
CA ARG A 598 19.26 -7.23 -6.63
C ARG A 598 20.44 -7.52 -7.55
N ALA A 599 21.04 -6.51 -8.15
CA ALA A 599 22.21 -6.68 -9.01
C ALA A 599 23.39 -7.27 -8.23
N MET A 600 23.66 -6.75 -7.03
CA MET A 600 24.67 -7.28 -6.11
C MET A 600 24.33 -8.71 -5.68
N GLY A 601 23.07 -8.98 -5.32
CA GLY A 601 22.59 -10.31 -4.96
C GLY A 601 22.78 -11.34 -6.07
N SER A 602 22.49 -10.96 -7.32
CA SER A 602 22.69 -11.81 -8.49
C SER A 602 24.17 -12.14 -8.72
N THR A 603 25.06 -11.19 -8.46
CA THR A 603 26.52 -11.36 -8.58
C THR A 603 27.06 -12.30 -7.50
N ILE A 604 26.59 -12.14 -6.26
CA ILE A 604 26.92 -13.05 -5.16
C ILE A 604 26.42 -14.46 -5.47
N ALA A 605 25.17 -14.60 -5.92
CA ALA A 605 24.58 -15.89 -6.28
C ALA A 605 25.34 -16.60 -7.42
N LYS A 606 25.82 -15.85 -8.42
CA LYS A 606 26.68 -16.38 -9.49
C LYS A 606 28.02 -16.91 -8.97
N ARG A 607 28.58 -16.30 -7.92
CA ARG A 607 29.86 -16.72 -7.30
C ARG A 607 29.73 -18.01 -6.49
N PHE A 608 28.58 -18.22 -5.85
CA PHE A 608 28.27 -19.46 -5.12
C PHE A 608 27.69 -20.57 -6.03
N ARG A 609 27.12 -20.21 -7.18
CA ARG A 609 26.79 -21.14 -8.27
C ARG A 609 28.04 -21.48 -9.09
N ARG A 610 29.04 -22.09 -8.47
CA ARG A 610 30.14 -22.72 -9.21
C ARG A 610 29.66 -24.10 -9.70
N ASN A 611 29.65 -24.27 -11.03
CA ASN A 611 29.21 -25.47 -11.77
C ASN A 611 27.71 -25.82 -11.66
N GLN A 612 26.87 -25.08 -12.36
CA GLN A 612 25.83 -25.73 -13.15
C GLN A 612 26.03 -25.31 -14.60
N GLY A 613 26.40 -26.28 -15.44
CA GLY A 613 26.60 -26.09 -16.87
C GLY A 613 25.38 -25.43 -17.50
N TYR A 614 25.62 -24.75 -18.63
CA TYR A 614 24.62 -24.11 -19.47
C TYR A 614 23.43 -25.05 -19.67
N ARG A 615 22.39 -24.87 -18.86
CA ARG A 615 21.13 -25.58 -19.00
C ARG A 615 20.32 -24.75 -19.98
N TYR A 616 20.25 -25.24 -21.22
CA TYR A 616 19.37 -24.70 -22.25
C TYR A 616 17.98 -24.56 -21.63
N ARG A 617 17.52 -23.31 -21.47
CA ARG A 617 16.13 -23.04 -21.14
C ARG A 617 15.39 -23.17 -22.46
N ARG A 618 14.64 -24.25 -22.62
CA ARG A 618 13.62 -24.31 -23.65
C ARG A 618 12.72 -23.09 -23.40
N LEU A 619 12.49 -22.29 -24.44
CA LEU A 619 11.31 -21.43 -24.48
C LEU A 619 10.14 -22.41 -24.46
N ASP A 620 9.67 -22.72 -23.26
CA ASP A 620 8.37 -23.35 -23.10
C ASP A 620 7.37 -22.27 -23.47
N ASP A 621 6.47 -22.61 -24.39
CA ASP A 621 5.33 -21.82 -24.81
C ASP A 621 4.66 -21.18 -23.59
N ASP A 622 4.75 -19.85 -23.50
CA ASP A 622 3.73 -19.04 -22.81
C ASP A 622 2.46 -19.09 -23.68
N GLU A 623 1.92 -20.28 -23.93
CA GLU A 623 0.56 -20.50 -24.39
C GLU A 623 -0.39 -20.36 -23.20
N ARG A 624 -0.75 -19.10 -22.95
CA ARG A 624 -2.15 -18.66 -22.87
C ARG A 624 -2.20 -17.14 -23.02
N SER A 625 -1.61 -16.65 -24.11
CA SER A 625 -2.25 -15.57 -24.86
C SER A 625 -3.55 -16.13 -25.41
N VAL A 626 -4.67 -15.96 -24.69
CA VAL A 626 -5.98 -16.10 -25.31
C VAL A 626 -6.11 -14.92 -26.25
N PHE A 627 -5.90 -15.22 -27.53
CA PHE A 627 -6.37 -14.45 -28.66
C PHE A 627 -7.82 -14.04 -28.40
N LEU A 628 -8.10 -12.74 -28.38
CA LEU A 628 -9.38 -12.26 -28.86
C LEU A 628 -9.15 -12.01 -30.35
N GLU A 629 -9.39 -13.06 -31.13
CA GLU A 629 -9.68 -12.93 -32.56
C GLU A 629 -10.98 -12.15 -32.69
N ASP A 630 -10.94 -11.16 -33.59
CA ASP A 630 -12.11 -10.49 -34.14
C ASP A 630 -13.02 -11.55 -34.77
N ASP A 631 -14.17 -11.82 -34.15
CA ASP A 631 -15.32 -12.42 -34.81
C ASP A 631 -16.48 -11.42 -34.74
N ASP A 632 -16.65 -10.71 -35.87
CA ASP A 632 -17.86 -10.02 -36.26
C ASP A 632 -19.01 -11.04 -36.39
N GLU A 633 -19.82 -11.21 -35.34
CA GLU A 633 -21.19 -11.71 -35.51
C GLU A 633 -22.22 -10.69 -35.03
N ALA A 634 -23.00 -10.23 -36.02
CA ALA A 634 -24.11 -9.30 -35.88
C ALA A 634 -25.21 -9.85 -34.95
N VAL A 635 -25.40 -9.21 -33.80
CA VAL A 635 -26.62 -9.38 -32.99
C VAL A 635 -27.72 -8.48 -33.58
N PRO A 636 -28.91 -9.02 -33.92
CA PRO A 636 -29.98 -8.24 -34.53
C PRO A 636 -30.63 -7.26 -33.54
N PRO A 637 -31.11 -6.09 -33.99
CA PRO A 637 -31.75 -5.12 -33.12
C PRO A 637 -33.22 -5.51 -32.96
N ASN A 638 -33.62 -6.00 -31.79
CA ASN A 638 -34.98 -5.80 -31.25
C ASN A 638 -35.12 -6.37 -29.83
N ALA A 639 -35.01 -5.49 -28.84
CA ALA A 639 -35.79 -5.59 -27.61
C ALA A 639 -35.90 -4.18 -27.02
N THR A 640 -37.02 -3.51 -27.31
CA THR A 640 -37.47 -2.31 -26.60
C THR A 640 -37.63 -2.63 -25.11
N THR A 641 -36.63 -2.31 -24.31
CA THR A 641 -36.77 -2.25 -22.85
C THR A 641 -37.27 -0.84 -22.49
N MET A 642 -38.50 -0.76 -22.02
CA MET A 642 -39.11 0.45 -21.47
C MET A 642 -38.26 0.97 -20.31
N ARG A 643 -37.72 2.19 -20.45
CA ARG A 643 -37.08 2.92 -19.34
C ARG A 643 -38.16 3.46 -18.41
N HIS A 644 -38.20 2.96 -17.18
CA HIS A 644 -38.89 3.65 -16.09
C HIS A 644 -38.11 4.91 -15.68
N PRO A 645 -38.77 6.04 -15.39
CA PRO A 645 -38.10 7.26 -14.94
C PRO A 645 -37.52 7.06 -13.53
N GLU A 646 -36.22 7.29 -13.36
CA GLU A 646 -35.55 7.27 -12.06
C GLU A 646 -36.01 8.44 -11.16
N PRO A 647 -36.25 8.20 -9.86
CA PRO A 647 -36.60 9.26 -8.91
C PRO A 647 -35.37 10.11 -8.52
N LEU A 648 -35.60 11.43 -8.36
CA LEU A 648 -34.60 12.42 -7.96
C LEU A 648 -33.90 12.09 -6.61
N PRO A 649 -32.57 12.24 -6.50
CA PRO A 649 -31.85 11.93 -5.26
C PRO A 649 -32.01 13.02 -4.19
N ILE A 650 -32.37 12.58 -2.97
CA ILE A 650 -32.47 13.42 -1.77
C ILE A 650 -31.08 13.58 -1.14
N ALA A 651 -30.63 14.81 -0.93
CA ALA A 651 -29.34 15.14 -0.35
C ALA A 651 -29.20 14.65 1.12
N HIS A 652 -28.26 13.73 1.38
CA HIS A 652 -27.91 13.34 2.75
C HIS A 652 -26.84 14.27 3.35
N LYS A 653 -27.20 14.86 4.49
CA LYS A 653 -26.34 15.75 5.31
C LYS A 653 -25.22 14.93 5.96
N ARG A 654 -23.94 15.30 5.74
CA ARG A 654 -22.78 14.64 6.37
C ARG A 654 -22.89 14.65 7.89
N SER A 655 -22.72 13.47 8.50
CA SER A 655 -22.78 13.26 9.94
C SER A 655 -21.52 13.80 10.63
N THR A 656 -21.70 14.63 11.65
CA THR A 656 -20.59 15.27 12.39
C THR A 656 -19.86 14.23 13.25
N TRP A 657 -18.55 14.36 13.48
CA TRP A 657 -17.73 13.45 14.32
C TRP A 657 -18.39 12.98 15.65
N LYS A 658 -19.16 13.84 16.31
CA LYS A 658 -19.89 13.50 17.54
C LYS A 658 -21.06 12.53 17.33
N GLN A 659 -21.63 12.49 16.14
CA GLN A 659 -22.73 11.61 15.74
C GLN A 659 -22.24 10.19 15.38
N LEU A 660 -20.94 10.04 15.10
CA LEU A 660 -20.30 8.76 14.79
C LEU A 660 -19.87 7.98 16.05
N LEU A 661 -19.68 8.67 17.17
CA LEU A 661 -19.38 8.07 18.48
C LEU A 661 -20.67 7.59 19.17
N THR A 662 -21.38 6.67 18.52
CA THR A 662 -22.55 6.03 19.14
C THR A 662 -22.11 5.23 20.36
N ARG A 663 -23.05 5.05 21.32
CA ARG A 663 -22.78 4.25 22.53
C ARG A 663 -22.25 2.85 22.16
N ASN A 664 -22.76 2.22 21.11
CA ASN A 664 -22.32 0.89 20.70
C ASN A 664 -20.88 0.89 20.18
N VAL A 665 -20.49 1.87 19.35
CA VAL A 665 -19.11 2.02 18.85
C VAL A 665 -18.15 2.25 20.03
N VAL A 666 -18.49 3.17 20.94
CA VAL A 666 -17.64 3.47 22.11
C VAL A 666 -17.48 2.25 23.02
N LEU A 667 -18.56 1.52 23.32
CA LEU A 667 -18.50 0.31 24.13
C LEU A 667 -17.70 -0.81 23.44
N THR A 668 -17.83 -0.94 22.11
CA THR A 668 -17.07 -1.94 21.34
C THR A 668 -15.57 -1.64 21.31
N VAL A 669 -15.21 -0.36 21.11
CA VAL A 669 -13.82 0.09 21.18
C VAL A 669 -13.26 -0.05 22.60
N LEU A 670 -14.05 0.22 23.63
CA LEU A 670 -13.67 0.03 25.03
C LEU A 670 -13.43 -1.46 25.35
N THR A 671 -14.34 -2.37 24.94
CA THR A 671 -14.13 -3.81 25.11
C THR A 671 -12.89 -4.29 24.36
N HIS A 672 -12.63 -3.78 23.16
CA HIS A 672 -11.41 -4.09 22.41
C HIS A 672 -10.14 -3.60 23.12
N SER A 673 -10.19 -2.42 23.75
CA SER A 673 -9.12 -1.83 24.55
C SER A 673 -8.81 -2.65 25.80
N LEU A 674 -9.83 -2.99 26.61
CA LEU A 674 -9.69 -3.83 27.79
C LEU A 674 -9.11 -5.21 27.42
N LEU A 675 -9.63 -5.83 26.36
CA LEU A 675 -9.11 -7.08 25.84
C LEU A 675 -7.61 -7.01 25.49
N ALA A 676 -7.22 -5.95 24.78
CA ALA A 676 -5.84 -5.72 24.38
C ALA A 676 -4.91 -5.48 25.59
N MET A 677 -5.41 -4.80 26.63
CA MET A 677 -4.67 -4.55 27.87
C MET A 677 -4.44 -5.84 28.64
N HIS A 678 -5.51 -6.59 28.96
CA HIS A 678 -5.41 -7.73 29.84
C HIS A 678 -4.63 -8.90 29.24
N THR A 679 -4.79 -9.12 27.92
CA THR A 679 -4.03 -10.15 27.20
C THR A 679 -2.54 -9.83 27.13
N SER A 680 -2.18 -8.56 26.91
CA SER A 680 -0.80 -8.11 26.90
C SER A 680 -0.15 -8.22 28.28
N ALA A 681 -0.85 -7.74 29.32
CA ALA A 681 -0.41 -7.84 30.71
C ALA A 681 -0.21 -9.30 31.15
N PHE A 682 -1.16 -10.19 30.86
CA PHE A 682 -1.05 -11.61 31.20
C PHE A 682 0.21 -12.26 30.61
N ASN A 683 0.45 -12.04 29.30
CA ASN A 683 1.63 -12.59 28.63
C ASN A 683 2.91 -12.07 29.31
N ALA A 684 3.01 -10.76 29.49
CA ALA A 684 4.16 -10.12 30.12
C ALA A 684 4.44 -10.64 31.53
N MET A 685 3.40 -10.67 32.36
CA MET A 685 3.48 -11.14 33.74
C MET A 685 3.85 -12.61 33.83
N THR A 686 3.31 -13.46 32.94
CA THR A 686 3.61 -14.89 32.92
C THR A 686 5.11 -15.13 32.75
N PHE A 687 5.75 -14.44 31.79
CA PHE A 687 7.18 -14.65 31.52
C PHE A 687 8.11 -14.12 32.61
N VAL A 688 7.64 -13.20 33.43
CA VAL A 688 8.37 -12.73 34.62
C VAL A 688 8.12 -13.68 35.81
N PHE A 689 6.88 -14.14 35.96
CA PHE A 689 6.45 -14.99 37.07
C PHE A 689 7.04 -16.41 37.03
N LEU A 690 7.16 -17.01 35.84
CA LEU A 690 7.72 -18.36 35.69
C LEU A 690 9.17 -18.48 36.21
N PRO A 691 10.12 -17.61 35.83
CA PRO A 691 11.50 -17.65 36.33
C PRO A 691 11.68 -17.05 37.72
N THR A 692 10.72 -16.26 38.22
CA THR A 692 10.82 -15.67 39.56
C THR A 692 10.99 -16.79 40.61
N PRO A 693 11.96 -16.69 41.54
CA PRO A 693 12.22 -17.72 42.55
C PRO A 693 10.99 -18.07 43.39
N ARG A 694 10.89 -19.34 43.79
CA ARG A 694 9.88 -19.80 44.76
C ARG A 694 10.16 -19.20 46.13
N ALA A 695 9.12 -18.70 46.80
CA ALA A 695 9.27 -18.27 48.18
C ALA A 695 9.55 -19.47 49.13
N PRO A 696 10.12 -19.23 50.32
CA PRO A 696 10.24 -20.24 51.37
C PRO A 696 8.86 -20.80 51.77
N GLU A 697 8.78 -22.07 52.14
CA GLU A 697 7.48 -22.72 52.46
C GLU A 697 6.76 -22.04 53.65
N ASP A 698 7.52 -21.47 54.58
CA ASP A 698 7.02 -20.76 55.78
C ASP A 698 6.49 -19.35 55.49
N SER A 699 6.64 -18.85 54.27
CA SER A 699 6.21 -17.50 53.89
C SER A 699 4.69 -17.35 53.71
N ARG A 700 3.97 -18.48 53.60
CA ARG A 700 2.52 -18.52 53.39
C ARG A 700 1.76 -18.18 54.67
N ARG A 701 0.89 -17.17 54.59
CA ARG A 701 -0.02 -16.76 55.67
C ARG A 701 -1.47 -16.76 55.19
N GLY A 702 -2.09 -17.94 55.18
CA GLY A 702 -3.48 -18.11 54.75
C GLY A 702 -3.65 -18.32 53.26
N PHE A 703 -4.81 -17.92 52.73
CA PHE A 703 -5.20 -18.16 51.32
C PHE A 703 -4.73 -17.06 50.37
N PHE A 704 -4.64 -15.82 50.85
CA PHE A 704 -4.31 -14.65 50.01
C PHE A 704 -2.86 -14.17 50.16
N HIS A 705 -2.18 -14.44 51.28
CA HIS A 705 -0.79 -14.02 51.48
C HIS A 705 0.17 -15.17 51.17
N PHE A 706 0.68 -15.16 49.95
CA PHE A 706 1.77 -16.01 49.49
C PHE A 706 2.57 -15.26 48.41
N ASN A 707 3.82 -15.67 48.20
CA ASN A 707 4.75 -14.94 47.35
C ASN A 707 5.62 -15.85 46.48
N GLY A 708 6.38 -15.22 45.59
CA GLY A 708 7.34 -15.87 44.70
C GLY A 708 6.72 -16.30 43.36
N GLY A 709 7.53 -16.96 42.55
CA GLY A 709 7.16 -17.55 41.28
C GLY A 709 7.40 -19.05 41.25
N LEU A 710 7.57 -19.62 40.05
CA LEU A 710 7.79 -21.06 39.89
C LEU A 710 9.27 -21.48 39.94
N GLY A 711 10.19 -20.53 39.82
CA GLY A 711 11.64 -20.75 39.84
C GLY A 711 12.14 -21.61 38.68
N LEU A 712 11.49 -21.50 37.51
CA LEU A 712 11.85 -22.29 36.34
C LEU A 712 13.15 -21.78 35.69
N THR A 713 13.97 -22.70 35.17
CA THR A 713 15.17 -22.34 34.39
C THR A 713 14.80 -21.70 33.06
N THR A 714 15.74 -20.99 32.42
CA THR A 714 15.55 -20.40 31.07
C THR A 714 15.02 -21.41 30.05
N GLN A 715 15.55 -22.63 30.04
CA GLN A 715 15.10 -23.73 29.17
C GLN A 715 13.64 -24.13 29.46
N GLN A 716 13.28 -24.27 30.74
CA GLN A 716 11.93 -24.61 31.15
C GLN A 716 10.94 -23.48 30.81
N VAL A 717 11.32 -22.21 30.98
CA VAL A 717 10.49 -21.08 30.55
C VAL A 717 10.31 -21.10 29.02
N GLY A 718 11.37 -21.42 28.27
CA GLY A 718 11.29 -21.63 26.82
C GLY A 718 10.26 -22.70 26.43
N ILE A 719 10.36 -23.89 27.03
CA ILE A 719 9.40 -24.99 26.79
C ILE A 719 7.98 -24.59 27.20
N ALA A 720 7.80 -23.95 28.36
CA ALA A 720 6.51 -23.49 28.86
C ALA A 720 5.84 -22.50 27.90
N THR A 721 6.62 -21.62 27.27
CA THR A 721 6.12 -20.66 26.29
C THR A 721 5.75 -21.34 24.97
N SER A 722 6.50 -22.37 24.56
CA SER A 722 6.20 -23.14 23.34
C SER A 722 4.91 -23.94 23.46
N VAL A 723 4.53 -24.39 24.67
CA VAL A 723 3.22 -25.01 24.93
C VAL A 723 2.08 -24.07 24.54
N ILE A 724 2.23 -22.76 24.74
CA ILE A 724 1.24 -21.74 24.34
C ILE A 724 1.00 -21.79 22.83
N GLY A 725 2.08 -21.85 22.04
CA GLY A 725 2.02 -21.94 20.59
C GLY A 725 1.47 -23.28 20.10
N LEU A 726 1.88 -24.39 20.73
CA LEU A 726 1.43 -25.76 20.41
C LEU A 726 -0.08 -25.94 20.65
N ILE A 727 -0.65 -25.31 21.68
CA ILE A 727 -2.09 -25.33 21.93
C ILE A 727 -2.81 -24.37 20.97
N GLY A 728 -2.26 -23.18 20.75
CA GLY A 728 -2.90 -22.12 19.96
C GLY A 728 -3.05 -22.46 18.48
N LEU A 729 -2.04 -23.04 17.85
CA LEU A 729 -2.02 -23.26 16.40
C LEU A 729 -3.13 -24.24 15.93
N PRO A 730 -3.29 -25.45 16.52
CA PRO A 730 -4.39 -26.34 16.15
C PRO A 730 -5.76 -25.73 16.44
N LEU A 731 -5.87 -24.99 17.55
CA LEU A 731 -7.11 -24.33 17.93
C LEU A 731 -7.51 -23.27 16.90
N GLN A 732 -6.57 -22.45 16.45
CA GLN A 732 -6.84 -21.38 15.47
C GLN A 732 -7.13 -21.93 14.06
N LEU A 733 -6.45 -23.00 13.63
CA LEU A 733 -6.63 -23.56 12.29
C LEU A 733 -7.87 -24.44 12.17
N PHE A 734 -8.17 -25.25 13.18
CA PHE A 734 -9.22 -26.28 13.07
C PHE A 734 -10.48 -25.97 13.88
N VAL A 735 -10.33 -25.41 15.08
CA VAL A 735 -11.47 -25.27 16.00
C VAL A 735 -12.16 -23.92 15.80
N TYR A 736 -11.38 -22.84 15.71
CA TYR A 736 -11.89 -21.48 15.60
C TYR A 736 -12.88 -21.30 14.44
N PRO A 737 -12.56 -21.65 13.17
CA PRO A 737 -13.50 -21.44 12.06
C PRO A 737 -14.82 -22.19 12.30
N ARG A 738 -14.76 -23.46 12.72
CA ARG A 738 -15.93 -24.31 12.92
C ARG A 738 -16.86 -23.79 14.01
N VAL A 739 -16.30 -23.33 15.12
CA VAL A 739 -17.08 -22.82 16.26
C VAL A 739 -17.59 -21.41 15.98
N GLN A 740 -16.78 -20.55 15.35
CA GLN A 740 -17.17 -19.19 14.97
C GLN A 740 -18.35 -19.19 14.00
N PHE A 741 -18.35 -20.07 12.99
CA PHE A 741 -19.48 -20.20 12.05
C PHE A 741 -20.79 -20.62 12.74
N ARG A 742 -20.72 -21.39 13.84
CA ARG A 742 -21.91 -21.84 14.58
C ARG A 742 -22.42 -20.83 15.59
N LEU A 743 -21.53 -20.19 16.34
CA LEU A 743 -21.90 -19.29 17.44
C LEU A 743 -22.14 -17.85 16.96
N GLY A 744 -21.48 -17.41 15.90
CA GLY A 744 -21.44 -16.00 15.49
C GLY A 744 -20.56 -15.14 16.40
N THR A 745 -20.31 -13.90 16.00
CA THR A 745 -19.26 -13.04 16.58
C THR A 745 -19.53 -12.68 18.05
N LEU A 746 -20.69 -12.09 18.34
CA LEU A 746 -20.98 -11.57 19.67
C LEU A 746 -21.14 -12.67 20.72
N ARG A 747 -21.75 -13.80 20.35
CA ARG A 747 -21.89 -14.96 21.27
C ARG A 747 -20.53 -15.60 21.54
N SER A 748 -19.69 -15.75 20.51
CA SER A 748 -18.32 -16.23 20.65
C SER A 748 -17.53 -15.37 21.65
N LEU A 749 -17.58 -14.04 21.51
CA LEU A 749 -16.96 -13.11 22.46
C LEU A 749 -17.46 -13.35 23.90
N ARG A 750 -18.78 -13.41 24.11
CA ARG A 750 -19.39 -13.57 25.46
C ARG A 750 -19.14 -14.94 26.09
N SER A 751 -19.06 -16.00 25.29
CA SER A 751 -18.85 -17.36 25.78
C SER A 751 -17.40 -17.65 26.15
N PHE A 752 -16.45 -17.11 25.39
CA PHE A 752 -15.02 -17.44 25.58
C PHE A 752 -14.26 -16.41 26.41
N LEU A 753 -14.72 -15.15 26.53
CA LEU A 753 -14.06 -14.14 27.36
C LEU A 753 -13.95 -14.51 28.85
N PRO A 754 -14.95 -15.14 29.52
CA PRO A 754 -14.84 -15.57 30.92
C PRO A 754 -13.71 -16.56 31.23
N LEU A 755 -13.17 -17.24 30.22
CA LEU A 755 -12.03 -18.13 30.41
C LEU A 755 -10.73 -17.37 30.76
N SER A 756 -10.59 -16.13 30.29
CA SER A 756 -9.45 -15.26 30.65
C SER A 756 -9.39 -14.94 32.15
N PRO A 757 -10.42 -14.34 32.79
CA PRO A 757 -10.37 -14.06 34.22
C PRO A 757 -10.29 -15.34 35.07
N LEU A 758 -10.84 -16.46 34.60
CA LEU A 758 -10.64 -17.76 35.26
C LEU A 758 -9.16 -18.16 35.24
N ALA A 759 -8.50 -18.09 34.09
CA ALA A 759 -7.07 -18.38 33.98
C ALA A 759 -6.24 -17.47 34.90
N TYR A 760 -6.57 -16.17 34.94
CA TYR A 760 -5.85 -15.18 35.75
C TYR A 760 -6.00 -15.46 37.24
N THR A 761 -7.21 -15.86 37.66
CA THR A 761 -7.48 -16.22 39.04
C THR A 761 -6.71 -17.47 39.47
N LEU A 762 -6.54 -18.44 38.57
CA LEU A 762 -5.85 -19.70 38.86
C LEU A 762 -4.31 -19.58 38.82
N MET A 763 -3.78 -18.67 38.01
CA MET A 763 -2.34 -18.51 37.75
C MET A 763 -1.46 -18.40 39.02
N PRO A 764 -1.74 -17.54 40.01
CA PRO A 764 -0.88 -17.41 41.18
C PRO A 764 -0.87 -18.67 42.06
N PHE A 765 -1.92 -19.48 42.04
CA PHE A 765 -2.00 -20.71 42.86
C PHE A 765 -1.04 -21.81 42.40
N LEU A 766 -0.43 -21.70 41.22
CA LEU A 766 0.62 -22.63 40.78
C LEU A 766 1.85 -22.62 41.71
N VAL A 767 2.08 -21.52 42.44
CA VAL A 767 3.16 -21.41 43.44
C VAL A 767 2.90 -22.29 44.66
N LEU A 768 1.63 -22.62 44.94
CA LEU A 768 1.26 -23.47 46.08
C LEU A 768 1.52 -24.96 45.84
N ILE A 769 1.93 -25.37 44.63
CA ILE A 769 2.27 -26.76 44.33
C ILE A 769 3.51 -27.16 45.14
N PRO A 770 3.40 -28.17 46.03
CA PRO A 770 4.50 -28.59 46.90
C PRO A 770 5.76 -28.96 46.12
N ARG A 771 6.94 -28.73 46.70
CA ARG A 771 8.22 -29.06 46.06
C ARG A 771 8.36 -30.57 45.77
N GLY A 772 7.74 -31.44 46.57
CA GLY A 772 7.69 -32.89 46.32
C GLY A 772 6.75 -33.33 45.18
N ALA A 773 5.87 -32.44 44.69
CA ALA A 773 4.90 -32.71 43.63
C ALA A 773 5.16 -31.85 42.37
N GLN A 774 6.43 -31.54 42.08
CA GLN A 774 6.82 -30.70 40.93
C GLN A 774 6.31 -31.22 39.57
N TYR A 775 6.07 -32.53 39.44
CA TYR A 775 5.49 -33.12 38.23
C TYR A 775 4.08 -32.58 37.91
N LEU A 776 3.34 -32.04 38.89
CA LEU A 776 2.04 -31.42 38.69
C LEU A 776 2.11 -30.00 38.10
N ILE A 777 3.27 -29.34 38.15
CA ILE A 777 3.42 -27.96 37.66
C ILE A 777 3.06 -27.88 36.18
N TRP A 778 3.58 -28.80 35.36
CA TRP A 778 3.38 -28.80 33.91
C TRP A 778 1.94 -29.01 33.48
N PRO A 779 1.19 -30.03 33.96
CA PRO A 779 -0.22 -30.17 33.63
C PRO A 779 -1.08 -29.02 34.17
N SER A 780 -0.82 -28.52 35.40
CA SER A 780 -1.56 -27.38 35.95
C SER A 780 -1.31 -26.09 35.18
N PHE A 781 -0.05 -25.79 34.85
CA PHE A 781 0.30 -24.65 34.02
C PHE A 781 -0.31 -24.75 32.61
N SER A 782 -0.20 -25.92 31.98
CA SER A 782 -0.78 -26.17 30.65
C SER A 782 -2.30 -25.98 30.66
N PHE A 783 -2.98 -26.40 31.72
CA PHE A 783 -4.42 -26.17 31.88
C PHE A 783 -4.76 -24.68 32.00
N VAL A 784 -4.06 -23.94 32.87
CA VAL A 784 -4.28 -22.49 33.04
C VAL A 784 -4.04 -21.75 31.72
N VAL A 785 -2.96 -22.07 31.02
CA VAL A 785 -2.65 -21.41 29.75
C VAL A 785 -3.58 -21.87 28.64
N ALA A 786 -4.04 -23.12 28.63
CA ALA A 786 -5.06 -23.58 27.67
C ALA A 786 -6.36 -22.76 27.80
N LEU A 787 -6.82 -22.45 29.01
CA LEU A 787 -7.97 -21.58 29.24
C LEU A 787 -7.75 -20.19 28.63
N GLN A 788 -6.57 -19.60 28.86
CA GLN A 788 -6.24 -18.29 28.32
C GLN A 788 -6.14 -18.32 26.79
N VAL A 789 -5.41 -19.28 26.23
CA VAL A 789 -5.19 -19.44 24.78
C VAL A 789 -6.52 -19.67 24.08
N LEU A 790 -7.39 -20.48 24.69
CA LEU A 790 -8.75 -20.70 24.21
C LEU A 790 -9.53 -19.38 24.19
N SER A 791 -9.51 -18.62 25.28
CA SER A 791 -10.15 -17.31 25.36
C SER A 791 -9.68 -16.37 24.24
N ARG A 792 -8.37 -16.09 24.15
CA ARG A 792 -7.85 -15.10 23.19
C ARG A 792 -8.08 -15.48 21.73
N THR A 793 -8.07 -16.79 21.42
CA THR A 793 -8.24 -17.29 20.05
C THR A 793 -9.63 -16.97 19.49
N PHE A 794 -10.65 -16.99 20.35
CA PHE A 794 -12.02 -16.63 19.97
C PHE A 794 -12.30 -15.13 20.10
N VAL A 795 -11.83 -14.51 21.19
CA VAL A 795 -12.23 -13.15 21.55
C VAL A 795 -11.48 -12.10 20.71
N LEU A 796 -10.19 -12.29 20.37
CA LEU A 796 -9.43 -11.29 19.61
C LEU A 796 -10.00 -11.04 18.20
N PRO A 797 -10.24 -12.07 17.37
CA PRO A 797 -10.90 -11.86 16.07
C PRO A 797 -12.32 -11.32 16.22
N ALA A 798 -13.08 -11.82 17.20
CA ALA A 798 -14.45 -11.37 17.44
C ALA A 798 -14.52 -9.88 17.80
N ALA A 799 -13.59 -9.36 18.60
CA ALA A 799 -13.52 -7.95 18.93
C ALA A 799 -13.22 -7.08 17.70
N ILE A 800 -12.35 -7.52 16.79
CA ILE A 800 -12.05 -6.81 15.55
C ILE A 800 -13.27 -6.77 14.63
N ILE A 801 -13.97 -7.90 14.47
CA ILE A 801 -15.18 -8.01 13.64
C ILE A 801 -16.32 -7.18 14.24
N LEU A 802 -16.48 -7.14 15.57
CA LEU A 802 -17.50 -6.32 16.22
C LEU A 802 -17.27 -4.83 15.99
N VAL A 803 -16.02 -4.34 15.97
CA VAL A 803 -15.74 -2.95 15.60
C VAL A 803 -16.29 -2.65 14.21
N ASN A 804 -16.11 -3.56 13.25
CA ASN A 804 -16.69 -3.43 11.91
C ASN A 804 -18.23 -3.42 11.95
N ASN A 805 -18.84 -4.38 12.65
CA ASN A 805 -20.30 -4.51 12.75
C ASN A 805 -20.97 -3.42 13.60
N SER A 806 -20.21 -2.66 14.38
CA SER A 806 -20.72 -1.54 15.21
C SER A 806 -20.93 -0.25 14.42
N VAL A 807 -20.37 -0.17 13.20
CA VAL A 807 -20.42 1.00 12.33
C VAL A 807 -21.55 0.84 11.31
N SER A 808 -22.50 1.77 11.30
CA SER A 808 -23.65 1.73 10.38
C SER A 808 -23.37 2.39 9.03
N ASP A 809 -22.30 3.18 8.93
CA ASP A 809 -21.94 3.95 7.72
C ASP A 809 -20.53 3.52 7.24
N PRO A 810 -20.41 2.90 6.04
CA PRO A 810 -19.12 2.46 5.50
C PRO A 810 -18.09 3.58 5.33
N SER A 811 -18.51 4.84 5.16
CA SER A 811 -17.63 5.98 4.91
C SER A 811 -16.73 6.33 6.10
N VAL A 812 -17.08 5.88 7.31
CA VAL A 812 -16.34 6.17 8.54
C VAL A 812 -15.62 4.94 9.10
N LEU A 813 -15.75 3.78 8.43
CA LEU A 813 -15.21 2.50 8.87
C LEU A 813 -13.68 2.54 9.02
N GLY A 814 -12.97 3.12 8.05
CA GLY A 814 -11.52 3.28 8.10
C GLY A 814 -11.05 4.14 9.27
N THR A 815 -11.79 5.22 9.55
CA THR A 815 -11.52 6.13 10.68
C THR A 815 -11.74 5.45 12.02
N ILE A 816 -12.87 4.76 12.21
CA ILE A 816 -13.18 4.05 13.45
C ILE A 816 -12.19 2.89 13.66
N HIS A 817 -11.80 2.20 12.59
CA HIS A 817 -10.76 1.17 12.66
C HIS A 817 -9.40 1.75 13.08
N GLY A 818 -8.99 2.89 12.50
CA GLY A 818 -7.77 3.59 12.89
C GLY A 818 -7.77 4.03 14.36
N VAL A 819 -8.90 4.56 14.85
CA VAL A 819 -9.08 4.91 16.27
C VAL A 819 -9.01 3.66 17.16
N ALA A 820 -9.74 2.60 16.81
CA ALA A 820 -9.75 1.35 17.57
C ALA A 820 -8.35 0.71 17.65
N GLN A 821 -7.60 0.70 16.55
CA GLN A 821 -6.22 0.19 16.52
C GLN A 821 -5.25 1.03 17.34
N SER A 822 -5.41 2.36 17.31
CA SER A 822 -4.59 3.28 18.11
C SER A 822 -4.81 3.05 19.61
N ILE A 823 -6.09 2.99 20.04
CA ILE A 823 -6.45 2.73 21.43
C ILE A 823 -5.98 1.33 21.87
N SER A 824 -6.18 0.32 21.03
CA SER A 824 -5.70 -1.06 21.26
C SER A 824 -4.18 -1.12 21.44
N SER A 825 -3.43 -0.37 20.64
CA SER A 825 -1.96 -0.32 20.72
C SER A 825 -1.48 0.40 21.99
N GLY A 826 -2.13 1.50 22.38
CA GLY A 826 -1.89 2.15 23.67
C GLY A 826 -2.20 1.22 24.85
N SER A 827 -3.29 0.44 24.75
CA SER A 827 -3.66 -0.56 25.76
C SER A 827 -2.63 -1.68 25.88
N ARG A 828 -2.11 -2.17 24.75
CA ARG A 828 -1.03 -3.16 24.69
C ARG A 828 0.29 -2.66 25.30
N THR A 829 0.50 -1.35 25.32
CA THR A 829 1.64 -0.68 25.97
C THR A 829 1.46 -0.60 27.48
N LEU A 830 0.28 -0.20 27.93
CA LEU A 830 -0.03 -0.06 29.36
C LEU A 830 -0.05 -1.41 30.09
N GLY A 831 -0.55 -2.47 29.44
CA GLY A 831 -0.68 -3.80 30.04
C GLY A 831 0.61 -4.32 30.70
N PRO A 832 1.71 -4.53 29.95
CA PRO A 832 2.98 -5.02 30.50
C PRO A 832 3.59 -4.10 31.56
N PHE A 833 3.45 -2.79 31.38
CA PHE A 833 3.94 -1.80 32.35
C PHE A 833 3.21 -1.92 33.70
N LEU A 834 1.87 -1.91 33.68
CA LEU A 834 1.05 -2.07 34.89
C LEU A 834 1.20 -3.47 35.49
N GLY A 835 1.30 -4.50 34.66
CA GLY A 835 1.52 -5.88 35.11
C GLY A 835 2.86 -6.06 35.82
N GLY A 836 3.95 -5.51 35.27
CA GLY A 836 5.27 -5.52 35.90
C GLY A 836 5.32 -4.73 37.21
N LEU A 837 4.67 -3.56 37.27
CA LEU A 837 4.48 -2.80 38.50
C LEU A 837 3.67 -3.58 39.55
N GLY A 838 2.59 -4.23 39.12
CA GLY A 838 1.75 -5.04 40.01
C GLY A 838 2.47 -6.28 40.54
N LEU A 839 3.25 -6.97 39.70
CA LEU A 839 4.13 -8.06 40.16
C LEU A 839 5.18 -7.54 41.16
N SER A 840 5.80 -6.39 40.89
CA SER A 840 6.74 -5.76 41.83
C SER A 840 6.10 -5.50 43.20
N LEU A 841 4.89 -4.95 43.23
CA LEU A 841 4.15 -4.67 44.47
C LEU A 841 3.71 -5.95 45.18
N GLY A 842 3.25 -6.96 44.43
CA GLY A 842 2.89 -8.26 44.96
C GLY A 842 4.08 -8.98 45.60
N LEU A 843 5.25 -8.91 44.94
CA LEU A 843 6.52 -9.45 45.46
C LEU A 843 6.99 -8.70 46.71
N SER A 844 6.83 -7.38 46.79
CA SER A 844 7.27 -6.60 47.97
C SER A 844 6.35 -6.75 49.18
N HIS A 845 5.05 -7.01 48.98
CA HIS A 845 4.04 -7.07 50.06
C HIS A 845 3.55 -8.49 50.39
N ASN A 846 4.22 -9.56 49.89
CA ASN A 846 3.81 -10.96 50.11
C ASN A 846 2.36 -11.25 49.66
N ILE A 847 1.98 -10.73 48.48
CA ILE A 847 0.65 -10.92 47.90
C ILE A 847 0.72 -10.99 46.38
N ILE A 848 1.45 -11.98 45.86
CA ILE A 848 1.69 -12.09 44.40
C ILE A 848 0.39 -12.25 43.61
N GLY A 849 -0.65 -12.82 44.21
CA GLY A 849 -1.97 -12.99 43.60
C GLY A 849 -2.72 -11.68 43.31
N ALA A 850 -2.43 -10.58 44.02
CA ALA A 850 -3.19 -9.33 43.92
C ALA A 850 -3.24 -8.78 42.50
N VAL A 851 -2.11 -8.75 41.79
CA VAL A 851 -2.05 -8.26 40.40
C VAL A 851 -2.81 -9.17 39.43
N TRP A 852 -2.77 -10.49 39.64
CA TRP A 852 -3.51 -11.44 38.81
C TRP A 852 -5.02 -11.33 39.02
N TRP A 853 -5.47 -11.12 40.26
CA TRP A 853 -6.89 -10.91 40.55
C TRP A 853 -7.37 -9.53 40.08
N ALA A 854 -6.54 -8.49 40.17
CA ALA A 854 -6.84 -7.19 39.57
C ALA A 854 -7.03 -7.31 38.04
N LEU A 855 -6.16 -8.09 37.39
CA LEU A 855 -6.28 -8.42 35.97
C LEU A 855 -7.55 -9.23 35.66
N ALA A 856 -7.92 -10.17 36.54
CA ALA A 856 -9.16 -10.93 36.43
C ALA A 856 -10.39 -10.01 36.54
N VAL A 857 -10.38 -9.05 37.48
CA VAL A 857 -11.45 -8.06 37.62
C VAL A 857 -11.56 -7.20 36.36
N GLU A 858 -10.44 -6.76 35.78
CA GLU A 858 -10.45 -5.97 34.55
C GLU A 858 -11.00 -6.74 33.36
N ALA A 859 -10.61 -8.02 33.18
CA ALA A 859 -11.19 -8.88 32.15
C ALA A 859 -12.69 -9.17 32.39
N LEU A 860 -13.13 -9.30 33.64
CA LEU A 860 -14.55 -9.41 34.00
C LEU A 860 -15.33 -8.13 33.68
N LEU A 861 -14.75 -6.95 33.91
CA LEU A 861 -15.35 -5.68 33.50
C LEU A 861 -15.53 -5.63 31.97
N GLY A 862 -14.51 -6.02 31.20
CA GLY A 862 -14.62 -6.13 29.74
C GLY A 862 -15.74 -7.09 29.30
N TRP A 863 -15.89 -8.21 30.01
CA TRP A 863 -16.99 -9.15 29.80
C TRP A 863 -18.36 -8.54 30.12
N LEU A 864 -18.52 -7.87 31.25
CA LEU A 864 -19.76 -7.18 31.62
C LEU A 864 -20.14 -6.09 30.61
N VAL A 865 -19.16 -5.29 30.16
CA VAL A 865 -19.36 -4.27 29.11
C VAL A 865 -19.86 -4.93 27.82
N SER A 866 -19.36 -6.12 27.48
CA SER A 866 -19.77 -6.82 26.25
C SER A 866 -21.25 -7.23 26.21
N TRP A 867 -21.93 -7.31 27.37
CA TRP A 867 -23.37 -7.55 27.44
C TRP A 867 -24.21 -6.32 27.04
N SER A 868 -23.62 -5.13 27.14
CA SER A 868 -24.23 -3.88 26.69
C SER A 868 -23.99 -3.57 25.21
N ILE A 869 -23.17 -4.36 24.53
CA ILE A 869 -22.91 -4.27 23.09
C ILE A 869 -23.98 -5.05 22.34
N PHE A 870 -24.44 -4.54 21.21
CA PHE A 870 -25.23 -5.31 20.25
C PHE A 870 -24.48 -5.45 18.93
N GLU A 871 -24.63 -6.60 18.30
CA GLU A 871 -24.14 -6.83 16.94
C GLU A 871 -25.13 -6.15 16.01
N GLY A 872 -24.72 -5.06 15.36
CA GLY A 872 -25.51 -4.48 14.27
C GLY A 872 -25.67 -5.52 13.17
N GLU A 873 -26.64 -5.35 12.26
CA GLU A 873 -26.93 -6.36 11.22
C GLU A 873 -25.74 -6.72 10.32
N GLY A 874 -24.64 -5.95 10.38
CA GLY A 874 -23.46 -6.17 9.56
C GLY A 874 -23.79 -5.77 8.13
N ILE A 875 -22.91 -5.00 7.51
CA ILE A 875 -23.12 -4.47 6.16
C ILE A 875 -23.42 -5.61 5.18
N GLN A 876 -22.74 -6.75 5.33
CA GLN A 876 -22.90 -7.93 4.48
C GLN A 876 -24.27 -8.58 4.56
N ARG A 877 -24.90 -8.64 5.74
CA ARG A 877 -26.18 -9.33 5.92
C ARG A 877 -27.33 -8.49 5.40
N LYS A 878 -27.26 -7.16 5.56
CA LYS A 878 -28.18 -6.21 4.93
C LYS A 878 -28.13 -6.28 3.41
N ILE A 879 -26.93 -6.29 2.83
CA ILE A 879 -26.76 -6.39 1.37
C ILE A 879 -27.38 -7.69 0.84
N ILE A 880 -27.08 -8.84 1.46
CA ILE A 880 -27.64 -10.14 1.05
C ILE A 880 -29.17 -10.18 1.20
N GLN A 881 -29.71 -9.52 2.23
CA GLN A 881 -31.15 -9.51 2.49
C GLN A 881 -31.89 -8.55 1.55
N GLU A 882 -31.27 -7.43 1.17
CA GLU A 882 -31.75 -6.50 0.13
C GLU A 882 -31.69 -7.14 -1.26
N GLU A 883 -30.61 -7.84 -1.61
CA GLU A 883 -30.49 -8.61 -2.86
C GLU A 883 -31.52 -9.76 -2.93
N ALA A 884 -31.73 -10.49 -1.84
CA ALA A 884 -32.73 -11.56 -1.78
C ALA A 884 -34.17 -11.04 -1.92
N LEU A 885 -34.46 -9.87 -1.35
CA LEU A 885 -35.76 -9.20 -1.50
C LEU A 885 -35.99 -8.72 -2.94
N LEU A 886 -35.00 -8.04 -3.53
CA LEU A 886 -35.06 -7.58 -4.92
C LEU A 886 -35.22 -8.75 -5.90
N ASN A 887 -34.51 -9.85 -5.66
CA ASN A 887 -34.67 -11.05 -6.48
C ASN A 887 -36.05 -11.70 -6.31
N SER A 888 -36.59 -11.74 -5.09
CA SER A 888 -37.94 -12.29 -4.84
C SER A 888 -39.06 -11.44 -5.44
N GLU A 889 -38.96 -10.11 -5.39
CA GLU A 889 -39.92 -9.20 -6.02
C GLU A 889 -39.85 -9.31 -7.55
N SER A 890 -38.65 -9.49 -8.11
CA SER A 890 -38.46 -9.72 -9.55
C SER A 890 -38.98 -11.08 -10.04
N GLU A 891 -39.00 -12.11 -9.18
CA GLU A 891 -39.59 -13.42 -9.48
C GLU A 891 -41.12 -13.41 -9.36
N GLU A 892 -41.67 -12.61 -8.45
CA GLU A 892 -43.11 -12.43 -8.27
C GLU A 892 -43.73 -11.55 -9.36
N GLU A 893 -42.97 -10.59 -9.92
CA GLU A 893 -43.35 -9.85 -11.14
C GLU A 893 -43.20 -10.67 -12.44
N ARG A 894 -42.39 -11.73 -12.43
CA ARG A 894 -42.24 -12.66 -13.57
C ARG A 894 -43.27 -13.80 -13.58
N ARG A 895 -43.98 -14.04 -12.47
CA ARG A 895 -45.09 -15.01 -12.36
C ARG A 895 -46.43 -14.34 -12.62
#